data_AF-A0A833G557-F1
#
_entry.id   AF-A0A833G557-F1
#
_cell.length_a   1.000
_cell.length_b   1.000
_cell.length_c   1.000
_cell.angle_alpha   90.00
_cell.angle_beta   90.00
_cell.angle_gamma   90.00
#
_symmetry.space_group_name_H-M   'P 1'
#
loop_
_entity.id
_entity.type
_entity.pdbx_description
1 polymer ?
#
loop_
_entity_poly.entity_id
_entity_poly.type
_entity_poly.pdbx_seq_one_letter_code
_entity_poly.pdbx_strand_id
1 'polypeptide(L)'
;PSPSAAPDVLAPVVPKIEAKPVEVAQEAPKADVAPAPAPVKGQATRLVVKGGSQSCLVFISPDGVTSKPDLFIFFHGYQADYGKDVDTKQKRPKKMALYKSGADVAEEAMAFATGKNLIAILPQGNIGRKDERGGHMKALAGGLAPFVTSVLANIAKELGVPALEPGNIGLAGHSAGGYEGIHQAMGSDEKMGDLADNITDVTLMDSAYNGVHFEDTRDWLFGGPPGKNLRIIGQAVQMAKNRDGGHRKHFAFDKLARYADKRGFTVKELPEGEKRDTSTVIQHTQIINPAGEVQGDVLVLLSSRKGGQGHHDIRDDVMDDAILSIGEGAAGNASFDQDRTSGQPAPAPTPQQPQPAQAQDEGLVQHGQEQPQQEGGGDDDGSGNPVPTPQHVDGADEGSKEPVQAPPIPNVQPPPAPKAEGRGDLKFPSGSKVADRLYGPEGVAAVEKLHRENTVKVKGKDVHIYLDDEQWAFKQRCYAACVARLGDQLYGGVSPGELTNVSSGKMRHKAASQLDTMIAAFRNDPNRPPDEDLKPGSAYRPPEEDFNLWDMGFNNIYLWKIIDWAKKNSPKDPWGDKVLKKAVQLIGERKAPPGGSNHSNGTAIDLKLKYKGTWRGNKYDDQAAWEASYAYKWLLKRCKDFQFKNYSKECWHYDYKGPH
;
A
#
# COMPACT_ATOMS: atom_id res chain seq x y z
N PRO A 1 35.59 -26.76 50.08
CA PRO A 1 35.83 -25.35 50.46
C PRO A 1 35.32 -24.41 49.36
N SER A 2 34.21 -23.72 49.61
CA SER A 2 33.58 -22.81 48.63
C SER A 2 34.42 -21.56 48.39
N PRO A 3 34.41 -20.98 47.18
CA PRO A 3 35.07 -19.71 46.91
C PRO A 3 34.37 -18.55 47.64
N SER A 4 35.16 -17.61 48.15
CA SER A 4 34.68 -16.43 48.87
C SER A 4 33.93 -15.47 47.93
N ALA A 5 32.84 -14.88 48.42
CA ALA A 5 32.11 -13.83 47.70
C ALA A 5 32.92 -12.52 47.67
N ALA A 6 32.79 -11.78 46.57
CA ALA A 6 33.29 -10.41 46.47
C ALA A 6 32.45 -9.45 47.34
N PRO A 7 33.02 -8.34 47.85
CA PRO A 7 32.28 -7.39 48.67
C PRO A 7 31.25 -6.60 47.84
N ASP A 8 30.09 -6.34 48.43
CA ASP A 8 29.05 -5.47 47.87
C ASP A 8 29.59 -4.05 47.66
N VAL A 9 29.63 -3.62 46.39
CA VAL A 9 29.81 -2.21 46.05
C VAL A 9 28.45 -1.55 46.13
N LEU A 10 28.20 -0.84 47.23
CA LEU A 10 26.98 -0.05 47.43
C LEU A 10 26.79 0.91 46.25
N ALA A 11 25.63 0.80 45.60
CA ALA A 11 25.25 1.74 44.54
C ALA A 11 25.19 3.17 45.10
N PRO A 12 25.61 4.20 44.33
CA PRO A 12 25.55 5.58 44.78
C PRO A 12 24.10 5.97 45.08
N VAL A 13 23.86 6.44 46.31
CA VAL A 13 22.56 6.97 46.72
C VAL A 13 22.29 8.26 45.96
N VAL A 14 21.48 8.18 44.91
CA VAL A 14 20.97 9.35 44.20
C VAL A 14 20.07 10.12 45.18
N PRO A 15 20.35 11.40 45.49
CA PRO A 15 19.48 12.17 46.37
C PRO A 15 18.11 12.31 45.73
N LYS A 16 17.06 11.97 46.49
CA LYS A 16 15.67 12.13 46.07
C LYS A 16 15.37 13.63 45.95
N ILE A 17 15.42 14.16 44.73
CA ILE A 17 15.00 15.53 44.44
C ILE A 17 13.49 15.58 44.65
N GLU A 18 13.05 16.21 45.74
CA GLU A 18 11.64 16.59 45.89
C GLU A 18 11.32 17.63 44.82
N ALA A 19 10.29 17.35 44.01
CA ALA A 19 9.80 18.31 43.05
C ALA A 19 9.31 19.56 43.80
N LYS A 20 9.96 20.70 43.56
CA LYS A 20 9.40 21.98 43.99
C LYS A 20 7.99 22.11 43.39
N PRO A 21 6.99 22.55 44.17
CA PRO A 21 5.71 22.95 43.61
C PRO A 21 5.95 23.95 42.47
N VAL A 22 5.37 23.69 41.31
CA VAL A 22 5.41 24.65 40.20
C VAL A 22 4.62 25.87 40.64
N GLU A 23 5.34 26.98 40.84
CA GLU A 23 4.74 28.27 41.12
C GLU A 23 3.93 28.66 39.89
N VAL A 24 2.59 28.70 40.04
CA VAL A 24 1.68 28.99 38.93
C VAL A 24 1.96 30.42 38.47
N ALA A 25 2.59 30.56 37.31
CA ALA A 25 2.89 31.85 36.73
C ALA A 25 1.59 32.66 36.58
N GLN A 26 1.55 33.86 37.15
CA GLN A 26 0.44 34.79 36.95
C GLN A 26 0.31 35.07 35.45
N GLU A 27 -0.91 34.97 34.90
CA GLU A 27 -1.16 35.33 33.50
C GLU A 27 -0.65 36.74 33.23
N ALA A 28 0.23 36.87 32.23
CA ALA A 28 0.63 38.18 31.75
C ALA A 28 -0.62 38.94 31.24
N PRO A 29 -0.74 40.25 31.48
CA PRO A 29 -1.87 41.02 31.01
C PRO A 29 -1.97 40.91 29.49
N LYS A 30 -3.15 40.50 29.00
CA LYS A 30 -3.44 40.44 27.55
C LYS A 30 -3.18 41.81 26.95
N ALA A 31 -2.20 41.90 26.06
CA ALA A 31 -1.98 43.11 25.27
C ALA A 31 -3.23 43.41 24.41
N ASP A 32 -3.56 44.69 24.24
CA ASP A 32 -4.60 45.12 23.31
C ASP A 32 -4.17 44.76 21.87
N VAL A 33 -4.63 43.61 21.39
CA VAL A 33 -4.41 43.17 20.01
C VAL A 33 -5.32 44.01 19.12
N ALA A 34 -4.71 44.80 18.23
CA ALA A 34 -5.44 45.56 17.22
C ALA A 34 -6.37 44.61 16.40
N PRO A 35 -7.58 45.05 16.02
CA PRO A 35 -8.52 44.20 15.31
C PRO A 35 -7.91 43.64 14.03
N ALA A 36 -8.01 42.32 13.85
CA ALA A 36 -7.46 41.64 12.68
C ALA A 36 -8.05 42.23 11.38
N PRO A 37 -7.25 42.36 10.30
CA PRO A 37 -7.75 42.86 9.02
C PRO A 37 -8.86 41.97 8.49
N ALA A 38 -9.91 42.59 7.95
CA ALA A 38 -11.06 41.87 7.42
C ALA A 38 -10.64 40.94 6.25
N PRO A 39 -11.16 39.70 6.19
CA PRO A 39 -10.86 38.78 5.08
C PRO A 39 -11.27 39.34 3.72
N VAL A 40 -10.46 39.09 2.70
CA VAL A 40 -10.82 39.42 1.31
C VAL A 40 -11.78 38.35 0.77
N LYS A 41 -13.07 38.58 0.97
CA LYS A 41 -14.14 37.63 0.60
C LYS A 41 -14.15 37.30 -0.88
N GLY A 42 -14.19 36.01 -1.20
CA GLY A 42 -14.48 35.48 -2.53
C GLY A 42 -14.93 34.02 -2.42
N GLN A 43 -15.91 33.61 -3.23
CA GLN A 43 -16.25 32.19 -3.38
C GLN A 43 -14.97 31.39 -3.68
N ALA A 44 -14.85 30.16 -3.15
CA ALA A 44 -13.65 29.32 -3.18
C ALA A 44 -12.83 29.49 -4.48
N THR A 45 -11.81 30.35 -4.42
CA THR A 45 -11.31 30.97 -5.66
C THR A 45 -10.25 30.08 -6.28
N ARG A 46 -10.59 29.48 -7.43
CA ARG A 46 -9.67 28.68 -8.23
C ARG A 46 -8.81 29.58 -9.12
N LEU A 47 -7.52 29.65 -8.81
CA LEU A 47 -6.51 30.43 -9.56
C LEU A 47 -5.45 29.49 -10.15
N VAL A 48 -4.70 29.96 -11.15
CA VAL A 48 -3.50 29.24 -11.63
C VAL A 48 -2.34 30.19 -11.83
N VAL A 49 -1.52 30.31 -10.79
CA VAL A 49 -0.37 31.21 -10.68
C VAL A 49 0.95 30.53 -11.11
N LYS A 50 2.06 31.27 -11.02
CA LYS A 50 3.42 30.73 -11.18
C LYS A 50 4.14 30.59 -9.84
N GLY A 51 4.81 29.46 -9.66
CA GLY A 51 5.86 29.27 -8.66
C GLY A 51 7.17 29.01 -9.39
N GLY A 52 8.06 30.00 -9.45
CA GLY A 52 9.22 29.96 -10.35
C GLY A 52 8.81 29.67 -11.80
N SER A 53 9.42 28.64 -12.43
CA SER A 53 9.08 28.25 -13.80
C SER A 53 7.76 27.46 -13.94
N GLN A 54 7.21 26.96 -12.85
CA GLN A 54 6.14 25.95 -12.85
C GLN A 54 4.76 26.61 -12.65
N SER A 55 3.72 26.01 -13.22
CA SER A 55 2.34 26.42 -12.97
C SER A 55 1.81 25.71 -11.72
N CYS A 56 1.13 26.45 -10.85
CA CYS A 56 0.47 25.92 -9.66
C CYS A 56 -1.02 26.19 -9.76
N LEU A 57 -1.85 25.15 -9.64
CA LEU A 57 -3.27 25.33 -9.37
C LEU A 57 -3.41 25.72 -7.89
N VAL A 58 -4.26 26.72 -7.62
CA VAL A 58 -4.45 27.30 -6.30
C VAL A 58 -5.93 27.36 -5.98
N PHE A 59 -6.29 27.01 -4.75
CA PHE A 59 -7.61 27.20 -4.18
C PHE A 59 -7.49 28.03 -2.91
N ILE A 60 -8.46 28.91 -2.68
CA ILE A 60 -8.54 29.81 -1.52
C ILE A 60 -9.84 29.48 -0.79
N SER A 61 -9.84 29.50 0.54
CA SER A 61 -11.03 29.19 1.35
C SER A 61 -12.21 30.16 1.08
N PRO A 62 -13.48 29.74 1.30
CA PRO A 62 -14.66 30.48 0.84
C PRO A 62 -14.89 31.83 1.53
N ASP A 63 -14.31 32.04 2.72
CA ASP A 63 -14.38 33.32 3.44
C ASP A 63 -13.23 34.27 3.09
N GLY A 64 -12.30 33.83 2.23
CA GLY A 64 -11.05 34.53 1.93
C GLY A 64 -9.96 34.26 2.96
N VAL A 65 -8.86 35.00 2.81
CA VAL A 65 -7.64 34.86 3.65
C VAL A 65 -7.23 36.18 4.28
N THR A 66 -6.49 36.05 5.38
CA THR A 66 -5.79 37.15 6.06
C THR A 66 -4.39 37.36 5.44
N SER A 67 -3.55 38.20 6.05
CA SER A 67 -2.14 38.33 5.65
C SER A 67 -1.27 37.11 5.97
N LYS A 68 -1.74 36.16 6.81
CA LYS A 68 -0.99 34.97 7.22
C LYS A 68 -1.81 33.67 7.05
N PRO A 69 -2.14 33.25 5.81
CA PRO A 69 -2.86 32.00 5.58
C PRO A 69 -2.03 30.76 5.88
N ASP A 70 -2.68 29.74 6.45
CA ASP A 70 -2.17 28.38 6.45
C ASP A 70 -2.11 27.85 5.01
N LEU A 71 -1.12 27.03 4.70
CA LEU A 71 -0.85 26.52 3.35
C LEU A 71 -0.90 25.00 3.32
N PHE A 72 -1.71 24.44 2.43
CA PHE A 72 -1.59 23.06 2.00
C PHE A 72 -0.81 22.99 0.69
N ILE A 73 0.27 22.21 0.61
CA ILE A 73 1.06 22.04 -0.61
C ILE A 73 1.08 20.58 -1.03
N PHE A 74 0.52 20.26 -2.20
CA PHE A 74 0.37 18.88 -2.66
C PHE A 74 1.23 18.52 -3.88
N PHE A 75 2.22 17.65 -3.65
CA PHE A 75 3.13 17.14 -4.67
C PHE A 75 2.53 15.95 -5.41
N HIS A 76 2.05 16.18 -6.63
CA HIS A 76 1.64 15.13 -7.55
C HIS A 76 2.86 14.34 -8.09
N GLY A 77 2.79 13.01 -8.12
CA GLY A 77 3.85 12.17 -8.71
C GLY A 77 3.87 12.08 -10.24
N TYR A 78 2.93 12.73 -10.93
CA TYR A 78 2.87 12.78 -12.39
C TYR A 78 2.15 14.06 -12.85
N GLN A 79 2.05 14.28 -14.16
CA GLN A 79 1.31 15.42 -14.70
C GLN A 79 -0.11 15.46 -14.17
N ALA A 80 -0.44 16.48 -13.42
CA ALA A 80 -1.82 16.86 -13.17
C ALA A 80 -2.29 17.75 -14.33
N ASP A 81 -3.43 17.38 -14.91
CA ASP A 81 -4.15 18.24 -15.84
C ASP A 81 -5.05 19.19 -15.05
N TYR A 82 -4.63 20.45 -14.92
CA TYR A 82 -5.38 21.50 -14.22
C TYR A 82 -6.46 22.17 -15.09
N GLY A 83 -6.73 21.62 -16.28
CA GLY A 83 -7.75 22.13 -17.19
C GLY A 83 -7.31 23.30 -18.06
N LYS A 84 -6.01 23.67 -18.08
CA LYS A 84 -5.50 24.76 -18.92
C LYS A 84 -5.41 24.41 -20.41
N ASP A 85 -5.31 23.12 -20.75
CA ASP A 85 -5.19 22.63 -22.13
C ASP A 85 -6.24 21.53 -22.44
N VAL A 86 -7.47 21.65 -21.92
CA VAL A 86 -8.60 20.85 -22.43
C VAL A 86 -9.08 21.41 -23.78
N ASP A 87 -8.17 21.46 -24.75
CA ASP A 87 -8.57 21.40 -26.15
C ASP A 87 -9.50 20.19 -26.27
N THR A 88 -10.71 20.42 -26.78
CA THR A 88 -11.86 19.49 -26.82
C THR A 88 -11.57 18.12 -27.46
N LYS A 89 -10.37 17.99 -28.04
CA LYS A 89 -9.77 16.80 -28.63
C LYS A 89 -9.19 15.82 -27.60
N GLN A 90 -8.68 16.26 -26.44
CA GLN A 90 -8.29 15.37 -25.33
C GLN A 90 -9.51 14.90 -24.54
N LYS A 91 -10.32 14.05 -25.16
CA LYS A 91 -11.37 13.32 -24.44
C LYS A 91 -10.70 12.42 -23.40
N ARG A 92 -10.83 12.76 -22.11
CA ARG A 92 -10.54 11.83 -20.99
C ARG A 92 -11.14 10.47 -21.38
N PRO A 93 -10.37 9.36 -21.41
CA PRO A 93 -10.93 8.05 -21.75
C PRO A 93 -12.17 7.80 -20.88
N LYS A 94 -13.27 7.27 -21.43
CA LYS A 94 -14.53 7.09 -20.67
C LYS A 94 -14.39 6.32 -19.35
N LYS A 95 -13.27 5.59 -19.15
CA LYS A 95 -12.93 4.83 -17.94
C LYS A 95 -12.06 5.61 -16.92
N MET A 96 -11.56 6.78 -17.27
CA MET A 96 -10.84 7.71 -16.38
C MET A 96 -11.78 8.69 -15.67
N ALA A 97 -13.07 8.73 -16.04
CA ALA A 97 -14.08 9.56 -15.37
C ALA A 97 -14.46 9.07 -13.96
N LEU A 98 -13.90 7.94 -13.51
CA LEU A 98 -14.15 7.33 -12.20
C LEU A 98 -13.16 7.75 -11.10
N TYR A 99 -12.03 8.35 -11.47
CA TYR A 99 -11.05 8.85 -10.50
C TYR A 99 -11.19 10.35 -10.38
N LYS A 100 -11.27 10.85 -9.15
CA LYS A 100 -11.01 12.27 -8.90
C LYS A 100 -9.53 12.52 -9.27
N SER A 101 -9.20 13.70 -9.76
CA SER A 101 -7.81 14.16 -9.75
C SER A 101 -7.54 14.81 -8.39
N GLY A 102 -6.28 14.91 -7.98
CA GLY A 102 -5.96 15.65 -6.75
C GLY A 102 -6.42 17.12 -6.79
N ALA A 103 -6.64 17.68 -7.98
CA ALA A 103 -7.28 18.97 -8.15
C ALA A 103 -8.77 18.94 -7.81
N ASP A 104 -9.51 17.91 -8.26
CA ASP A 104 -10.93 17.75 -7.97
C ASP A 104 -11.16 17.50 -6.47
N VAL A 105 -10.30 16.70 -5.81
CA VAL A 105 -10.34 16.48 -4.35
C VAL A 105 -10.03 17.76 -3.57
N ALA A 106 -9.03 18.54 -4.01
CA ALA A 106 -8.71 19.82 -3.38
C ALA A 106 -9.83 20.85 -3.55
N GLU A 107 -10.49 20.91 -4.72
CA GLU A 107 -11.63 21.80 -4.99
C GLU A 107 -12.80 21.49 -4.04
N GLU A 108 -13.11 20.20 -3.86
CA GLU A 108 -14.14 19.71 -2.94
C GLU A 108 -13.80 19.97 -1.47
N ALA A 109 -12.60 19.60 -1.01
CA ALA A 109 -12.16 19.84 0.37
C ALA A 109 -12.14 21.35 0.73
N MET A 110 -11.69 22.20 -0.21
CA MET A 110 -11.66 23.64 0.00
C MET A 110 -13.05 24.29 0.00
N ALA A 111 -14.08 23.65 -0.57
CA ALA A 111 -15.46 24.08 -0.40
C ALA A 111 -15.97 23.89 1.04
N PHE A 112 -15.40 22.95 1.81
CA PHE A 112 -15.68 22.75 3.24
C PHE A 112 -14.76 23.58 4.17
N ALA A 113 -13.77 24.30 3.63
CA ALA A 113 -12.82 25.11 4.41
C ALA A 113 -13.39 26.46 4.90
N THR A 114 -14.70 26.56 5.11
CA THR A 114 -15.39 27.72 5.70
C THR A 114 -14.86 27.97 7.11
N GLY A 115 -14.63 29.24 7.46
CA GLY A 115 -13.99 29.67 8.70
C GLY A 115 -12.48 29.40 8.80
N LYS A 116 -11.86 28.72 7.81
CA LYS A 116 -10.41 28.51 7.77
C LYS A 116 -9.72 29.59 6.92
N ASN A 117 -8.55 30.00 7.37
CA ASN A 117 -7.67 30.98 6.71
C ASN A 117 -6.63 30.20 5.89
N LEU A 118 -7.07 29.56 4.79
CA LEU A 118 -6.34 28.46 4.15
C LEU A 118 -6.19 28.66 2.63
N ILE A 119 -5.01 28.31 2.11
CA ILE A 119 -4.71 28.22 0.67
C ILE A 119 -4.19 26.81 0.35
N ALA A 120 -4.78 26.14 -0.64
CA ALA A 120 -4.23 24.92 -1.21
C ALA A 120 -3.45 25.21 -2.50
N ILE A 121 -2.22 24.70 -2.59
CA ILE A 121 -1.25 24.93 -3.68
C ILE A 121 -0.84 23.58 -4.28
N LEU A 122 -1.18 23.37 -5.55
CA LEU A 122 -0.94 22.13 -6.28
C LEU A 122 0.07 22.41 -7.43
N PRO A 123 1.39 22.17 -7.23
CA PRO A 123 2.39 22.25 -8.30
C PRO A 123 2.38 21.04 -9.26
N GLN A 124 2.52 21.32 -10.56
CA GLN A 124 2.42 20.30 -11.62
C GLN A 124 3.71 19.46 -11.80
N GLY A 125 3.85 18.35 -11.08
CA GLY A 125 5.03 17.46 -11.17
C GLY A 125 5.40 17.00 -12.58
N ASN A 126 6.71 16.84 -12.86
CA ASN A 126 7.16 16.38 -14.17
C ASN A 126 6.84 14.89 -14.39
N ILE A 127 6.58 14.54 -15.65
CA ILE A 127 6.16 13.21 -16.11
C ILE A 127 7.30 12.20 -16.14
N GLY A 128 8.54 12.66 -16.00
CA GLY A 128 9.75 11.88 -16.23
C GLY A 128 9.95 11.52 -17.70
N ARG A 129 10.60 12.40 -18.47
CA ARG A 129 11.07 12.10 -19.83
C ARG A 129 12.56 11.85 -19.79
N LYS A 130 13.00 10.65 -20.20
CA LYS A 130 14.37 10.11 -20.43
C LYS A 130 15.46 10.39 -19.37
N ASP A 131 15.60 11.64 -18.94
CA ASP A 131 16.69 12.16 -18.12
C ASP A 131 16.17 12.69 -16.76
N GLU A 132 14.87 12.97 -16.63
CA GLU A 132 14.23 13.40 -15.38
C GLU A 132 13.40 12.27 -14.74
N ARG A 133 13.41 12.21 -13.39
CA ARG A 133 12.57 11.27 -12.62
C ARG A 133 11.14 11.77 -12.52
N GLY A 134 10.17 10.85 -12.56
CA GLY A 134 8.77 11.18 -12.28
C GLY A 134 8.62 11.77 -10.87
N GLY A 135 7.73 12.76 -10.72
CA GLY A 135 7.54 13.48 -9.45
C GLY A 135 8.56 14.57 -9.15
N HIS A 136 9.57 14.79 -10.00
CA HIS A 136 10.48 15.93 -9.85
C HIS A 136 9.74 17.27 -9.99
N MET A 137 10.03 18.18 -9.07
CA MET A 137 9.42 19.51 -8.94
C MET A 137 10.45 20.59 -9.29
N LYS A 138 10.52 20.97 -10.56
CA LYS A 138 11.50 21.95 -11.05
C LYS A 138 11.46 23.29 -10.32
N ALA A 139 10.30 23.70 -9.79
CA ALA A 139 10.19 24.92 -8.98
C ALA A 139 10.88 24.83 -7.61
N LEU A 140 11.07 23.62 -7.06
CA LEU A 140 11.80 23.39 -5.82
C LEU A 140 13.33 23.28 -6.02
N ALA A 141 13.83 23.52 -7.24
CA ALA A 141 15.28 23.48 -7.50
C ALA A 141 16.09 24.52 -6.70
N GLY A 142 15.42 25.58 -6.20
CA GLY A 142 15.99 26.56 -5.27
C GLY A 142 15.52 26.41 -3.83
N GLY A 143 14.90 25.28 -3.46
CA GLY A 143 14.27 25.06 -2.15
C GLY A 143 12.79 25.46 -2.09
N LEU A 144 12.16 25.17 -0.95
CA LEU A 144 10.76 25.42 -0.65
C LEU A 144 10.48 26.91 -0.40
N ALA A 145 11.33 27.62 0.35
CA ALA A 145 11.09 29.02 0.71
C ALA A 145 11.00 29.96 -0.51
N PRO A 146 11.91 29.92 -1.50
CA PRO A 146 11.77 30.74 -2.70
C PRO A 146 10.53 30.36 -3.56
N PHE A 147 10.15 29.09 -3.55
CA PHE A 147 8.94 28.62 -4.23
C PHE A 147 7.66 29.18 -3.59
N VAL A 148 7.50 29.02 -2.27
CA VAL A 148 6.34 29.51 -1.52
C VAL A 148 6.23 31.03 -1.63
N THR A 149 7.33 31.76 -1.42
CA THR A 149 7.40 33.22 -1.60
C THR A 149 6.97 33.64 -3.01
N SER A 150 7.45 32.95 -4.06
CA SER A 150 7.04 33.22 -5.44
C SER A 150 5.55 32.95 -5.70
N VAL A 151 4.96 31.94 -5.06
CA VAL A 151 3.54 31.61 -5.23
C VAL A 151 2.67 32.62 -4.49
N LEU A 152 2.98 32.91 -3.22
CA LEU A 152 2.25 33.87 -2.40
C LEU A 152 2.27 35.29 -2.97
N ALA A 153 3.41 35.75 -3.50
CA ALA A 153 3.50 37.06 -4.15
C ALA A 153 2.58 37.17 -5.38
N ASN A 154 2.43 36.09 -6.15
CA ASN A 154 1.51 36.07 -7.29
C ASN A 154 0.04 35.98 -6.82
N ILE A 155 -0.28 35.21 -5.78
CA ILE A 155 -1.64 35.16 -5.20
C ILE A 155 -2.03 36.53 -4.63
N ALA A 156 -1.13 37.17 -3.87
CA ALA A 156 -1.35 38.49 -3.29
C ALA A 156 -1.73 39.53 -4.35
N LYS A 157 -1.02 39.49 -5.49
CA LYS A 157 -1.29 40.32 -6.66
C LYS A 157 -2.67 40.05 -7.29
N GLU A 158 -3.05 38.79 -7.49
CA GLU A 158 -4.38 38.44 -8.04
C GLU A 158 -5.52 38.83 -7.09
N LEU A 159 -5.29 38.78 -5.77
CA LEU A 159 -6.25 39.19 -4.74
C LEU A 159 -6.26 40.71 -4.45
N GLY A 160 -5.32 41.47 -5.00
CA GLY A 160 -5.18 42.91 -4.70
C GLY A 160 -4.74 43.23 -3.26
N VAL A 161 -4.09 42.30 -2.56
CA VAL A 161 -3.56 42.51 -1.20
C VAL A 161 -2.06 42.85 -1.22
N PRO A 162 -1.53 43.62 -0.25
CA PRO A 162 -0.13 44.06 -0.29
C PRO A 162 0.91 42.94 -0.25
N ALA A 163 0.68 41.93 0.60
CA ALA A 163 1.54 40.77 0.78
C ALA A 163 0.76 39.63 1.47
N LEU A 164 1.28 38.42 1.33
CA LEU A 164 0.88 37.23 2.09
C LEU A 164 2.14 36.56 2.63
N GLU A 165 2.13 36.16 3.89
CA GLU A 165 3.16 35.35 4.54
C GLU A 165 2.58 33.97 4.91
N PRO A 166 3.38 32.89 4.96
CA PRO A 166 2.87 31.59 5.39
C PRO A 166 2.53 31.57 6.88
N GLY A 167 1.37 30.99 7.22
CA GLY A 167 1.03 30.47 8.53
C GLY A 167 1.63 29.08 8.75
N ASN A 168 0.82 28.12 9.18
CA ASN A 168 1.21 26.70 9.22
C ASN A 168 1.29 26.14 7.79
N ILE A 169 2.19 25.19 7.54
CA ILE A 169 2.38 24.55 6.24
C ILE A 169 2.18 23.04 6.39
N GLY A 170 1.16 22.51 5.73
CA GLY A 170 0.98 21.09 5.49
C GLY A 170 1.55 20.68 4.14
N LEU A 171 2.58 19.83 4.15
CA LEU A 171 3.12 19.20 2.94
C LEU A 171 2.45 17.84 2.74
N ALA A 172 1.91 17.58 1.57
CA ALA A 172 1.39 16.29 1.21
C ALA A 172 1.93 15.84 -0.14
N GLY A 173 2.05 14.53 -0.35
CA GLY A 173 2.50 14.03 -1.64
C GLY A 173 2.05 12.60 -1.90
N HIS A 174 1.59 12.40 -3.12
CA HIS A 174 1.15 11.09 -3.62
C HIS A 174 2.15 10.51 -4.61
N SER A 175 2.31 9.19 -4.59
CA SER A 175 3.14 8.49 -5.57
C SER A 175 4.60 9.00 -5.53
N ALA A 176 5.23 9.11 -6.70
CA ALA A 176 6.55 9.71 -6.87
C ALA A 176 6.63 11.17 -6.38
N GLY A 177 5.52 11.88 -6.16
CA GLY A 177 5.50 13.24 -5.60
C GLY A 177 5.63 13.23 -4.08
N GLY A 178 5.03 12.23 -3.43
CA GLY A 178 5.31 11.90 -2.03
C GLY A 178 6.74 11.41 -1.77
N TYR A 179 7.45 10.97 -2.82
CA TYR A 179 8.87 10.63 -2.76
C TYR A 179 9.76 11.83 -3.17
N GLU A 180 9.88 12.13 -4.46
CA GLU A 180 10.80 13.15 -5.00
C GLU A 180 10.37 14.57 -4.60
N GLY A 181 9.08 14.89 -4.60
CA GLY A 181 8.58 16.22 -4.23
C GLY A 181 8.84 16.56 -2.77
N ILE A 182 8.51 15.64 -1.84
CA ILE A 182 8.82 15.78 -0.41
C ILE A 182 10.35 15.85 -0.18
N HIS A 183 11.14 14.98 -0.80
CA HIS A 183 12.61 15.03 -0.69
C HIS A 183 13.23 16.35 -1.18
N GLN A 184 12.63 16.96 -2.21
CA GLN A 184 13.06 18.24 -2.76
C GLN A 184 12.60 19.42 -1.89
N ALA A 185 11.47 19.31 -1.20
CA ALA A 185 11.01 20.30 -0.23
C ALA A 185 11.76 20.24 1.11
N MET A 186 12.06 19.04 1.62
CA MET A 186 12.48 18.81 3.01
C MET A 186 13.92 18.33 3.21
N GLY A 187 14.62 17.86 2.16
CA GLY A 187 15.87 17.10 2.32
C GLY A 187 17.13 17.87 2.74
N SER A 188 16.97 19.00 3.42
CA SER A 188 17.94 19.74 4.24
C SER A 188 17.26 20.99 4.82
N ASP A 189 17.80 21.53 5.92
CA ASP A 189 17.39 22.84 6.45
C ASP A 189 17.59 23.96 5.40
N GLU A 190 18.63 23.84 4.55
CA GLU A 190 18.87 24.73 3.40
C GLU A 190 17.72 24.71 2.38
N LYS A 191 17.08 23.55 2.14
CA LYS A 191 15.92 23.44 1.25
C LYS A 191 14.64 23.99 1.87
N MET A 192 14.41 23.74 3.16
CA MET A 192 13.24 24.27 3.87
C MET A 192 13.35 25.78 4.07
N GLY A 193 14.57 26.28 4.33
CA GLY A 193 14.87 27.68 4.60
C GLY A 193 14.31 28.13 5.95
N ASP A 194 13.89 29.39 5.98
CA ASP A 194 13.17 30.01 7.09
C ASP A 194 11.79 29.38 7.36
N LEU A 195 11.24 28.58 6.44
CA LEU A 195 9.95 27.91 6.59
C LEU A 195 10.01 26.58 7.37
N ALA A 196 11.18 26.13 7.83
CA ALA A 196 11.33 24.84 8.52
C ALA A 196 10.43 24.70 9.78
N ASP A 197 10.21 25.82 10.49
CA ASP A 197 9.36 25.89 11.68
C ASP A 197 7.87 26.12 11.34
N ASN A 198 7.58 26.64 10.13
CA ASN A 198 6.21 26.75 9.61
C ASN A 198 5.65 25.40 9.14
N ILE A 199 6.51 24.44 8.75
CA ILE A 199 6.05 23.09 8.36
C ILE A 199 5.60 22.35 9.64
N THR A 200 4.30 22.14 9.75
CA THR A 200 3.64 21.45 10.88
C THR A 200 3.18 20.05 10.52
N ASP A 201 2.76 19.80 9.28
CA ASP A 201 2.13 18.55 8.87
C ASP A 201 2.81 17.96 7.63
N VAL A 202 3.07 16.65 7.63
CA VAL A 202 3.57 15.90 6.47
C VAL A 202 2.71 14.66 6.22
N THR A 203 2.10 14.55 5.04
CA THR A 203 1.26 13.41 4.64
C THR A 203 1.84 12.66 3.43
N LEU A 204 2.31 11.44 3.65
CA LEU A 204 2.95 10.57 2.68
C LEU A 204 1.98 9.50 2.17
N MET A 205 1.48 9.67 0.94
CA MET A 205 0.45 8.81 0.35
C MET A 205 1.06 7.87 -0.70
N ASP A 206 1.16 6.58 -0.39
CA ASP A 206 1.64 5.53 -1.30
C ASP A 206 3.01 5.89 -1.93
N SER A 207 3.95 6.34 -1.08
CA SER A 207 5.22 6.95 -1.50
C SER A 207 6.47 6.09 -1.30
N ALA A 208 6.35 4.81 -0.91
CA ALA A 208 7.49 3.96 -0.53
C ALA A 208 8.30 3.41 -1.73
N TYR A 209 8.83 4.32 -2.55
CA TYR A 209 9.73 4.05 -3.69
C TYR A 209 11.21 4.04 -3.29
N ASN A 210 11.58 4.83 -2.26
CA ASN A 210 12.94 4.96 -1.75
C ASN A 210 12.88 5.37 -0.26
N GLY A 211 13.96 5.19 0.50
CA GLY A 211 14.03 5.55 1.92
C GLY A 211 14.33 7.03 2.21
N VAL A 212 14.89 7.78 1.26
CA VAL A 212 15.44 9.12 1.55
C VAL A 212 14.39 10.13 2.01
N HIS A 213 13.19 10.18 1.42
CA HIS A 213 12.14 11.10 1.90
C HIS A 213 11.63 10.73 3.30
N PHE A 214 11.66 9.44 3.68
CA PHE A 214 11.37 9.01 5.04
C PHE A 214 12.49 9.39 6.03
N GLU A 215 13.74 9.48 5.56
CA GLU A 215 14.88 10.00 6.34
C GLU A 215 14.76 11.50 6.57
N ASP A 216 14.52 12.30 5.51
CA ASP A 216 14.32 13.75 5.63
C ASP A 216 13.15 14.09 6.55
N THR A 217 12.01 13.40 6.37
CA THR A 217 10.81 13.61 7.18
C THR A 217 11.02 13.18 8.63
N ARG A 218 11.78 12.09 8.87
CA ARG A 218 12.16 11.68 10.22
C ARG A 218 13.00 12.76 10.88
N ASP A 219 13.94 13.37 10.17
CA ASP A 219 14.87 14.33 10.74
C ASP A 219 14.20 15.67 11.06
N TRP A 220 13.28 16.13 10.18
CA TRP A 220 12.41 17.28 10.45
C TRP A 220 11.58 17.14 11.74
N LEU A 221 11.10 15.92 12.08
CA LEU A 221 10.32 15.70 13.31
C LEU A 221 11.13 15.99 14.59
N PHE A 222 12.47 15.92 14.57
CA PHE A 222 13.31 16.16 15.75
C PHE A 222 13.93 17.56 15.81
N GLY A 223 13.69 18.40 14.80
CA GLY A 223 14.07 19.82 14.81
C GLY A 223 12.88 20.75 15.04
N GLY A 224 13.14 22.03 15.24
CA GLY A 224 12.11 23.08 15.33
C GLY A 224 11.15 22.96 16.51
N PRO A 225 10.02 23.69 16.49
CA PRO A 225 9.02 23.68 17.57
C PRO A 225 8.28 22.32 17.67
N PRO A 226 7.66 22.03 18.83
CA PRO A 226 6.79 20.87 19.03
C PRO A 226 5.47 21.01 18.25
N GLY A 227 4.66 19.94 18.26
CA GLY A 227 3.33 19.91 17.63
C GLY A 227 3.32 19.40 16.18
N LYS A 228 4.40 18.78 15.71
CA LYS A 228 4.53 18.27 14.33
C LYS A 228 3.70 17.00 14.08
N ASN A 229 3.21 16.82 12.87
CA ASN A 229 2.43 15.66 12.45
C ASN A 229 3.06 14.95 11.26
N LEU A 230 3.16 13.62 11.34
CA LEU A 230 3.48 12.76 10.21
C LEU A 230 2.40 11.71 10.01
N ARG A 231 1.80 11.69 8.82
CA ARG A 231 0.85 10.67 8.36
C ARG A 231 1.48 9.86 7.23
N ILE A 232 1.52 8.54 7.35
CA ILE A 232 1.99 7.64 6.29
C ILE A 232 0.87 6.67 5.96
N ILE A 233 0.33 6.73 4.75
CA ILE A 233 -0.72 5.82 4.30
C ILE A 233 -0.28 5.07 3.04
N GLY A 234 -0.62 3.78 2.94
CA GLY A 234 -0.35 3.01 1.74
C GLY A 234 -1.07 1.67 1.67
N GLN A 235 -1.00 1.06 0.49
CA GLN A 235 -1.48 -0.31 0.27
C GLN A 235 -0.59 -1.32 1.01
N ALA A 236 -1.10 -2.54 1.26
CA ALA A 236 -0.37 -3.61 1.94
C ALA A 236 1.03 -3.89 1.34
N VAL A 237 1.18 -3.81 0.01
CA VAL A 237 2.45 -4.01 -0.71
C VAL A 237 3.48 -2.88 -0.49
N GLN A 238 3.04 -1.69 -0.09
CA GLN A 238 3.88 -0.54 0.26
C GLN A 238 4.26 -0.56 1.75
N MET A 239 3.33 -1.03 2.59
CA MET A 239 3.50 -1.15 4.04
C MET A 239 4.16 -2.47 4.48
N ALA A 240 4.44 -3.38 3.55
CA ALA A 240 5.02 -4.71 3.79
C ALA A 240 6.36 -4.68 4.53
N LYS A 241 6.52 -5.57 5.52
CA LYS A 241 7.65 -5.56 6.48
C LYS A 241 9.05 -5.65 5.86
N ASN A 242 9.18 -6.25 4.68
CA ASN A 242 10.46 -6.55 4.03
C ASN A 242 10.75 -5.68 2.80
N ARG A 243 10.00 -4.59 2.58
CA ARG A 243 10.21 -3.72 1.41
C ARG A 243 11.45 -2.83 1.61
N ASP A 244 12.45 -3.00 0.76
CA ASP A 244 13.56 -2.05 0.66
C ASP A 244 13.02 -0.67 0.22
N GLY A 245 13.35 0.38 0.99
CA GLY A 245 12.79 1.72 0.84
C GLY A 245 11.45 1.96 1.57
N GLY A 246 10.95 1.00 2.36
CA GLY A 246 9.72 1.17 3.16
C GLY A 246 9.91 1.97 4.47
N HIS A 247 8.85 2.66 4.90
CA HIS A 247 8.81 3.51 6.10
C HIS A 247 9.38 2.85 7.37
N ARG A 248 9.19 1.52 7.54
CA ARG A 248 9.57 0.79 8.76
C ARG A 248 11.06 0.88 9.11
N LYS A 249 11.95 1.13 8.14
CA LYS A 249 13.39 1.32 8.42
C LYS A 249 13.66 2.59 9.25
N HIS A 250 12.75 3.56 9.18
CA HIS A 250 12.87 4.89 9.80
C HIS A 250 11.88 5.04 10.97
N PHE A 251 10.64 4.55 10.81
CA PHE A 251 9.52 4.85 11.70
C PHE A 251 9.00 3.70 12.56
N ALA A 252 9.42 2.45 12.33
CA ALA A 252 9.02 1.36 13.25
C ALA A 252 9.46 1.70 14.69
N PHE A 253 8.63 1.40 15.69
CA PHE A 253 8.83 1.83 17.08
C PHE A 253 10.28 1.61 17.59
N ASP A 254 10.87 0.43 17.36
CA ASP A 254 12.24 0.11 17.78
C ASP A 254 13.34 0.93 17.06
N LYS A 255 13.04 1.49 15.89
CA LYS A 255 13.93 2.37 15.12
C LYS A 255 13.77 3.81 15.59
N LEU A 256 12.53 4.27 15.70
CA LEU A 256 12.21 5.64 16.09
C LEU A 256 12.64 5.92 17.54
N ALA A 257 12.36 5.00 18.47
CA ALA A 257 12.81 5.11 19.86
C ALA A 257 14.35 5.20 19.97
N ARG A 258 15.09 4.38 19.22
CA ARG A 258 16.57 4.45 19.17
C ARG A 258 17.12 5.69 18.46
N TYR A 259 16.30 6.37 17.67
CA TYR A 259 16.67 7.61 16.99
C TYR A 259 16.41 8.84 17.88
N ALA A 260 15.32 8.80 18.64
CA ALA A 260 14.91 9.76 19.64
C ALA A 260 15.85 9.79 20.86
N ASP A 261 16.17 8.62 21.43
CA ASP A 261 17.07 8.44 22.58
C ASP A 261 18.42 9.14 22.37
N LYS A 262 19.03 8.94 21.18
CA LYS A 262 20.28 9.60 20.76
C LYS A 262 20.23 11.13 20.68
N ARG A 263 19.04 11.73 20.77
CA ARG A 263 18.79 13.17 20.74
C ARG A 263 18.18 13.70 22.03
N GLY A 264 18.02 12.86 23.07
CA GLY A 264 17.38 13.24 24.33
C GLY A 264 15.85 13.27 24.28
N PHE A 265 15.23 12.72 23.24
CA PHE A 265 13.78 12.57 23.12
C PHE A 265 13.35 11.17 23.59
N THR A 266 12.11 11.04 24.04
CA THR A 266 11.49 9.73 24.32
C THR A 266 10.36 9.45 23.33
N VAL A 267 9.89 8.20 23.28
CA VAL A 267 8.85 7.76 22.35
C VAL A 267 7.79 6.96 23.09
N LYS A 268 6.52 7.25 22.81
CA LYS A 268 5.33 6.67 23.43
C LYS A 268 4.46 6.03 22.35
N GLU A 269 4.12 4.77 22.54
CA GLU A 269 3.18 4.04 21.68
C GLU A 269 1.73 4.42 22.05
N LEU A 270 0.88 4.55 21.04
CA LEU A 270 -0.56 4.78 21.15
C LEU A 270 -1.32 3.58 20.55
N PRO A 271 -2.64 3.44 20.80
CA PRO A 271 -3.40 2.26 20.36
C PRO A 271 -3.30 1.99 18.84
N GLU A 272 -2.98 0.75 18.49
CA GLU A 272 -3.01 0.25 17.11
C GLU A 272 -4.30 -0.55 16.82
N GLY A 273 -4.56 -0.84 15.54
CA GLY A 273 -5.65 -1.70 15.08
C GLY A 273 -7.02 -1.02 14.97
N GLU A 274 -7.10 0.28 15.30
CA GLU A 274 -8.30 1.07 15.11
C GLU A 274 -8.67 1.14 13.62
N LYS A 275 -9.94 0.86 13.31
CA LYS A 275 -10.46 1.03 11.95
C LYS A 275 -10.88 2.48 11.75
N ARG A 276 -10.47 3.01 10.61
CA ARG A 276 -10.82 4.31 10.07
C ARG A 276 -11.71 4.08 8.85
N ASP A 277 -12.27 5.12 8.24
CA ASP A 277 -13.29 4.94 7.20
C ASP A 277 -12.73 4.27 5.94
N THR A 278 -11.53 4.67 5.54
CA THR A 278 -10.86 4.10 4.34
C THR A 278 -9.59 3.31 4.68
N SER A 279 -9.16 3.29 5.94
CA SER A 279 -7.91 2.68 6.38
C SER A 279 -7.99 1.95 7.74
N THR A 280 -6.84 1.59 8.30
CA THR A 280 -6.69 0.98 9.63
C THR A 280 -5.35 1.40 10.21
N VAL A 281 -5.33 1.83 11.47
CA VAL A 281 -4.11 2.21 12.18
C VAL A 281 -3.22 0.98 12.37
N ILE A 282 -2.02 1.01 11.79
CA ILE A 282 -0.99 -0.05 11.94
C ILE A 282 0.25 0.42 12.68
N GLN A 283 0.30 1.69 13.06
CA GLN A 283 1.19 2.25 14.07
C GLN A 283 0.66 3.64 14.48
N HIS A 284 0.67 3.98 15.77
CA HIS A 284 0.50 5.36 16.25
C HIS A 284 1.53 5.63 17.34
N THR A 285 2.28 6.73 17.22
CA THR A 285 3.50 6.92 18.01
C THR A 285 3.83 8.39 18.22
N GLN A 286 3.89 8.83 19.49
CA GLN A 286 4.29 10.18 19.88
C GLN A 286 5.78 10.23 20.21
N ILE A 287 6.46 11.26 19.72
CA ILE A 287 7.82 11.67 20.11
C ILE A 287 7.67 12.77 21.16
N ILE A 288 8.30 12.61 22.33
CA ILE A 288 8.22 13.54 23.46
C ILE A 288 9.57 14.22 23.67
N ASN A 289 9.57 15.56 23.74
CA ASN A 289 10.79 16.36 23.94
C ASN A 289 11.24 16.41 25.42
N PRO A 290 12.43 16.96 25.73
CA PRO A 290 12.92 17.09 27.11
C PRO A 290 12.02 17.93 28.05
N ALA A 291 11.14 18.78 27.51
CA ALA A 291 10.16 19.55 28.28
C ALA A 291 8.87 18.77 28.60
N GLY A 292 8.72 17.55 28.04
CA GLY A 292 7.52 16.71 28.21
C GLY A 292 6.41 16.97 27.19
N GLU A 293 6.67 17.81 26.18
CA GLU A 293 5.71 18.16 25.13
C GLU A 293 5.75 17.15 23.98
N VAL A 294 4.65 17.01 23.23
CA VAL A 294 4.62 16.20 22.00
C VAL A 294 5.40 16.95 20.91
N GLN A 295 6.66 16.57 20.70
CA GLN A 295 7.49 17.09 19.62
C GLN A 295 6.83 16.79 18.26
N GLY A 296 6.43 15.53 18.08
CA GLY A 296 5.76 15.11 16.87
C GLY A 296 4.94 13.84 17.06
N ASP A 297 3.86 13.71 16.30
CA ASP A 297 2.97 12.55 16.32
C ASP A 297 2.96 11.83 14.97
N VAL A 298 3.24 10.53 14.99
CA VAL A 298 3.43 9.69 13.82
C VAL A 298 2.31 8.67 13.71
N LEU A 299 1.48 8.81 12.68
CA LEU A 299 0.37 7.93 12.35
C LEU A 299 0.69 7.13 11.07
N VAL A 300 0.61 5.80 11.14
CA VAL A 300 0.80 4.91 9.99
C VAL A 300 -0.47 4.10 9.73
N LEU A 301 -0.98 4.23 8.51
CA LEU A 301 -2.28 3.72 8.08
C LEU A 301 -2.12 2.70 6.94
N LEU A 302 -2.82 1.57 7.08
CA LEU A 302 -3.04 0.62 6.01
C LEU A 302 -4.36 0.92 5.32
N SER A 303 -4.33 1.33 4.04
CA SER A 303 -5.56 1.51 3.26
C SER A 303 -6.35 0.21 3.17
N SER A 304 -7.65 0.28 3.48
CA SER A 304 -8.57 -0.85 3.64
C SER A 304 -9.63 -0.94 2.54
N ARG A 305 -9.61 -0.01 1.57
CA ARG A 305 -10.65 0.15 0.53
C ARG A 305 -10.89 -1.14 -0.24
N LYS A 306 -12.13 -1.64 -0.16
CA LYS A 306 -12.57 -2.85 -0.88
C LYS A 306 -12.96 -2.53 -2.31
N GLY A 307 -12.40 -3.24 -3.28
CA GLY A 307 -12.84 -3.23 -4.68
C GLY A 307 -12.18 -2.20 -5.61
N GLY A 308 -11.42 -1.25 -5.06
CA GLY A 308 -10.54 -0.34 -5.81
C GLY A 308 -9.13 -0.43 -5.23
N GLN A 309 -8.16 -0.89 -6.03
CA GLN A 309 -6.73 -0.71 -5.76
C GLN A 309 -6.13 0.27 -6.79
N GLY A 310 -6.90 1.29 -7.18
CA GLY A 310 -6.33 2.44 -7.82
C GLY A 310 -5.28 3.00 -6.88
N HIS A 311 -4.05 3.12 -7.34
CA HIS A 311 -2.98 3.76 -6.59
C HIS A 311 -3.38 5.18 -6.13
N HIS A 312 -4.23 5.84 -6.91
CA HIS A 312 -4.84 7.14 -6.66
C HIS A 312 -5.93 7.14 -5.58
N ASP A 313 -6.58 6.01 -5.31
CA ASP A 313 -7.71 5.89 -4.39
C ASP A 313 -7.31 6.38 -2.99
N ILE A 314 -6.11 6.01 -2.54
CA ILE A 314 -5.52 6.45 -1.26
C ILE A 314 -5.40 7.97 -1.15
N ARG A 315 -5.08 8.68 -2.25
CA ARG A 315 -5.07 10.15 -2.24
C ARG A 315 -6.51 10.66 -2.12
N ASP A 316 -7.42 10.10 -2.91
CA ASP A 316 -8.81 10.58 -2.98
C ASP A 316 -9.59 10.35 -1.69
N ASP A 317 -9.07 9.49 -0.81
CA ASP A 317 -9.68 9.10 0.46
C ASP A 317 -9.19 9.87 1.69
N VAL A 318 -8.01 10.51 1.65
CA VAL A 318 -7.45 11.22 2.82
C VAL A 318 -6.80 12.58 2.52
N MET A 319 -6.83 13.04 1.26
CA MET A 319 -6.24 14.33 0.88
C MET A 319 -7.07 15.53 1.36
N ASP A 320 -8.39 15.36 1.45
CA ASP A 320 -9.32 16.31 2.05
C ASP A 320 -9.06 16.50 3.55
N ASP A 321 -8.88 15.40 4.31
CA ASP A 321 -8.50 15.48 5.72
C ASP A 321 -7.11 16.10 5.88
N ALA A 322 -6.15 15.76 5.00
CA ALA A 322 -4.82 16.39 4.99
C ALA A 322 -4.86 17.90 4.68
N ILE A 323 -5.86 18.39 3.94
CA ILE A 323 -6.12 19.82 3.72
C ILE A 323 -6.73 20.44 4.99
N LEU A 324 -7.73 19.79 5.57
CA LEU A 324 -8.55 20.36 6.64
C LEU A 324 -7.87 20.30 8.02
N SER A 325 -6.92 19.40 8.25
CA SER A 325 -6.28 19.14 9.56
C SER A 325 -4.95 19.85 9.82
N ILE A 326 -4.54 20.79 8.96
CA ILE A 326 -3.27 21.52 9.12
C ILE A 326 -3.25 22.30 10.44
N GLY A 327 -2.12 22.23 11.15
CA GLY A 327 -1.90 22.97 12.40
C GLY A 327 -2.67 22.42 13.60
N GLU A 328 -3.47 21.37 13.45
CA GLU A 328 -4.22 20.75 14.56
C GLU A 328 -3.34 19.89 15.49
N GLY A 329 -2.05 19.71 15.17
CA GLY A 329 -1.13 18.88 15.94
C GLY A 329 -1.66 17.46 16.13
N ALA A 330 -1.34 16.83 17.27
CA ALA A 330 -1.76 15.45 17.57
C ALA A 330 -3.30 15.24 17.55
N ALA A 331 -4.11 16.30 17.71
CA ALA A 331 -5.56 16.20 17.54
C ALA A 331 -5.95 15.90 16.09
N GLY A 332 -5.26 16.52 15.11
CA GLY A 332 -5.48 16.28 13.69
C GLY A 332 -5.19 14.84 13.26
N ASN A 333 -4.18 14.19 13.86
CA ASN A 333 -3.94 12.76 13.69
C ASN A 333 -5.01 11.90 14.39
N ALA A 334 -5.43 12.28 15.60
CA ALA A 334 -6.41 11.51 16.36
C ALA A 334 -7.74 11.33 15.61
N SER A 335 -8.18 12.33 14.84
CA SER A 335 -9.39 12.27 14.00
C SER A 335 -9.12 12.03 12.50
N PHE A 336 -7.91 11.66 12.09
CA PHE A 336 -7.57 11.48 10.68
C PHE A 336 -8.26 10.26 10.04
N ASP A 337 -8.81 10.39 8.82
CA ASP A 337 -9.59 9.35 8.12
C ASP A 337 -10.86 8.91 8.92
N GLN A 338 -11.50 9.87 9.60
CA GLN A 338 -12.80 9.73 10.27
C GLN A 338 -13.87 10.67 9.67
N ASP A 339 -13.86 10.79 8.33
CA ASP A 339 -14.76 11.55 7.46
C ASP A 339 -15.25 12.91 8.03
N ARG A 340 -14.46 13.94 7.76
CA ARG A 340 -14.80 15.34 8.09
C ARG A 340 -15.85 15.96 7.16
N THR A 341 -16.31 15.24 6.12
CA THR A 341 -17.08 15.81 4.99
C THR A 341 -18.53 15.33 4.91
N SER A 342 -18.89 14.16 5.44
CA SER A 342 -20.27 13.62 5.39
C SER A 342 -21.30 14.36 6.25
N GLY A 343 -20.91 15.43 6.93
CA GLY A 343 -21.82 16.49 7.34
C GLY A 343 -22.24 16.48 8.80
N GLN A 344 -21.33 16.93 9.66
CA GLN A 344 -21.62 18.08 10.52
C GLN A 344 -20.36 18.94 10.61
N PRO A 345 -20.44 20.28 10.47
CA PRO A 345 -19.29 21.12 10.77
C PRO A 345 -18.91 20.87 12.24
N ALA A 346 -17.68 20.42 12.47
CA ALA A 346 -17.17 20.20 13.82
C ALA A 346 -17.39 21.49 14.62
N PRO A 347 -17.94 21.41 15.86
CA PRO A 347 -18.15 22.60 16.67
C PRO A 347 -16.81 23.32 16.81
N ALA A 348 -16.78 24.60 16.41
CA ALA A 348 -15.56 25.40 16.44
C ALA A 348 -14.92 25.27 17.83
N PRO A 349 -13.59 25.04 17.92
CA PRO A 349 -12.93 24.74 19.18
C PRO A 349 -13.21 25.85 20.18
N THR A 350 -14.06 25.56 21.17
CA THR A 350 -14.42 26.52 22.20
C THR A 350 -13.13 26.97 22.87
N PRO A 351 -12.80 28.28 22.88
CA PRO A 351 -11.69 28.77 23.68
C PRO A 351 -11.91 28.27 25.11
N GLN A 352 -10.90 27.63 25.71
CA GLN A 352 -11.02 27.11 27.08
C GLN A 352 -11.28 28.27 28.04
N GLN A 353 -12.56 28.57 28.29
CA GLN A 353 -12.96 29.41 29.40
C GLN A 353 -12.73 28.63 30.69
N PRO A 354 -12.08 29.23 31.71
CA PRO A 354 -11.96 28.60 33.01
C PRO A 354 -13.37 28.32 33.57
N GLN A 355 -13.60 27.09 34.02
CA GLN A 355 -14.91 26.62 34.49
C GLN A 355 -15.44 27.49 35.65
N PRO A 356 -16.61 28.12 35.51
CA PRO A 356 -17.39 28.59 36.64
C PRO A 356 -18.09 27.40 37.32
N ALA A 357 -18.33 27.50 38.63
CA ALA A 357 -19.03 26.48 39.40
C ALA A 357 -20.51 26.33 38.99
N GLN A 358 -21.08 25.16 39.31
CA GLN A 358 -22.46 24.77 38.98
C GLN A 358 -23.54 25.71 39.52
N ALA A 359 -24.58 25.93 38.72
CA ALA A 359 -25.93 26.32 39.17
C ALA A 359 -26.97 25.63 38.27
N GLN A 360 -28.19 25.45 38.77
CA GLN A 360 -29.22 24.59 38.18
C GLN A 360 -30.35 25.37 37.47
N ASP A 361 -30.99 24.65 36.54
CA ASP A 361 -32.45 24.59 36.29
C ASP A 361 -33.19 25.56 35.33
N GLU A 362 -34.34 25.04 34.90
CA GLU A 362 -35.50 25.58 34.18
C GLU A 362 -35.38 25.86 32.66
N GLY A 363 -35.99 24.98 31.86
CA GLY A 363 -36.08 25.07 30.40
C GLY A 363 -37.34 25.76 29.85
N LEU A 364 -37.59 25.57 28.54
CA LEU A 364 -38.94 25.52 27.97
C LEU A 364 -38.94 24.90 26.55
N VAL A 365 -40.14 24.62 26.04
CA VAL A 365 -40.48 23.90 24.80
C VAL A 365 -40.88 24.88 23.68
N GLN A 366 -40.58 24.60 22.40
CA GLN A 366 -41.56 24.80 21.29
C GLN A 366 -41.19 24.15 19.94
N HIS A 367 -42.23 23.96 19.10
CA HIS A 367 -42.28 23.24 17.82
C HIS A 367 -42.05 24.13 16.57
N GLY A 368 -41.79 23.48 15.42
CA GLY A 368 -42.04 24.02 14.07
C GLY A 368 -41.36 23.16 12.98
N GLN A 369 -42.01 22.10 12.48
CA GLN A 369 -42.90 22.04 11.30
C GLN A 369 -42.20 21.95 9.93
N GLU A 370 -42.47 20.83 9.25
CA GLU A 370 -42.13 20.55 7.85
C GLU A 370 -43.13 21.21 6.88
N GLN A 371 -42.73 21.44 5.62
CA GLN A 371 -43.63 21.29 4.46
C GLN A 371 -42.86 21.01 3.15
N PRO A 372 -43.42 20.25 2.19
CA PRO A 372 -42.72 19.81 0.97
C PRO A 372 -43.23 20.46 -0.34
N GLN A 373 -42.39 20.46 -1.38
CA GLN A 373 -42.76 20.57 -2.82
C GLN A 373 -41.81 19.63 -3.59
N GLN A 374 -42.22 18.62 -4.37
CA GLN A 374 -43.23 18.44 -5.43
C GLN A 374 -42.63 18.55 -6.84
N GLU A 375 -43.18 17.74 -7.75
CA GLU A 375 -42.53 17.17 -8.95
C GLU A 375 -42.56 18.07 -10.20
N GLY A 376 -41.74 17.70 -11.20
CA GLY A 376 -41.83 18.22 -12.58
C GLY A 376 -41.11 17.30 -13.56
N GLY A 377 -41.86 16.54 -14.36
CA GLY A 377 -41.34 15.66 -15.43
C GLY A 377 -41.35 16.32 -16.81
N GLY A 378 -40.86 15.60 -17.82
CA GLY A 378 -40.91 16.00 -19.22
C GLY A 378 -40.27 14.95 -20.15
N ASP A 379 -41.10 14.30 -20.97
CA ASP A 379 -40.70 13.42 -22.07
C ASP A 379 -40.45 14.21 -23.37
N ASP A 380 -39.62 13.67 -24.29
CA ASP A 380 -39.91 13.60 -25.75
C ASP A 380 -38.72 13.01 -26.57
N ASP A 381 -38.95 11.80 -27.10
CA ASP A 381 -39.05 11.47 -28.54
C ASP A 381 -37.96 11.81 -29.60
N GLY A 382 -37.46 10.74 -30.28
CA GLY A 382 -37.84 10.55 -31.69
C GLY A 382 -36.77 10.49 -32.82
N SER A 383 -36.63 9.31 -33.49
CA SER A 383 -36.10 9.08 -34.87
C SER A 383 -34.60 9.41 -35.16
N GLY A 384 -33.88 8.99 -36.22
CA GLY A 384 -34.06 8.18 -37.45
C GLY A 384 -32.97 8.63 -38.49
N ASN A 385 -32.46 7.89 -39.49
CA ASN A 385 -32.56 6.50 -39.97
C ASN A 385 -31.24 6.13 -40.79
N PRO A 386 -31.05 4.94 -41.42
CA PRO A 386 -29.69 4.35 -41.61
C PRO A 386 -29.23 4.06 -43.08
N VAL A 387 -28.22 3.16 -43.24
CA VAL A 387 -27.74 2.44 -44.47
C VAL A 387 -26.56 3.12 -45.24
N PRO A 388 -25.58 2.41 -45.89
CA PRO A 388 -25.41 0.96 -46.13
C PRO A 388 -24.09 0.29 -45.66
N THR A 389 -24.08 -1.05 -45.74
CA THR A 389 -22.92 -1.96 -45.63
C THR A 389 -22.84 -2.87 -46.87
N PRO A 390 -21.65 -3.32 -47.32
CA PRO A 390 -21.44 -4.60 -48.02
C PRO A 390 -20.79 -5.62 -47.05
N GLN A 391 -21.34 -6.81 -46.76
CA GLN A 391 -21.35 -8.05 -47.59
C GLN A 391 -19.94 -8.48 -48.06
N HIS A 392 -19.43 -9.72 -47.92
CA HIS A 392 -19.95 -11.08 -47.58
C HIS A 392 -18.74 -11.95 -47.06
N VAL A 393 -18.78 -13.22 -46.59
CA VAL A 393 -19.78 -14.31 -46.39
C VAL A 393 -19.36 -15.21 -45.20
N ASP A 394 -20.34 -15.79 -44.50
CA ASP A 394 -20.60 -17.19 -44.06
C ASP A 394 -19.44 -18.15 -43.61
N GLY A 395 -19.64 -19.00 -42.58
CA GLY A 395 -20.86 -19.20 -41.77
C GLY A 395 -20.77 -20.32 -40.71
N ALA A 396 -21.93 -20.90 -40.36
CA ALA A 396 -22.22 -21.87 -39.29
C ALA A 396 -22.39 -21.30 -37.86
N ASP A 397 -23.52 -20.62 -37.68
CA ASP A 397 -24.16 -20.30 -36.38
C ASP A 397 -25.07 -21.46 -35.93
N GLU A 398 -25.35 -21.55 -34.62
CA GLU A 398 -26.67 -21.84 -34.03
C GLU A 398 -26.59 -21.72 -32.49
N GLY A 399 -27.43 -20.87 -31.88
CA GLY A 399 -27.75 -20.96 -30.44
C GLY A 399 -27.71 -19.67 -29.62
N SER A 400 -28.24 -18.56 -30.11
CA SER A 400 -28.37 -17.30 -29.35
C SER A 400 -29.38 -17.40 -28.19
N LYS A 401 -29.08 -16.74 -27.05
CA LYS A 401 -30.02 -15.91 -26.25
C LYS A 401 -29.27 -14.80 -25.51
N GLU A 402 -29.95 -13.67 -25.33
CA GLU A 402 -29.45 -12.42 -24.76
C GLU A 402 -29.11 -12.49 -23.26
N PRO A 403 -28.29 -11.57 -22.73
CA PRO A 403 -28.06 -11.46 -21.29
C PRO A 403 -29.30 -10.90 -20.59
N VAL A 404 -29.97 -11.76 -19.82
CA VAL A 404 -31.08 -11.37 -18.93
C VAL A 404 -30.55 -10.44 -17.82
N GLN A 405 -31.16 -9.27 -17.69
CA GLN A 405 -30.92 -8.34 -16.59
C GLN A 405 -31.47 -8.94 -15.29
N ALA A 406 -30.62 -9.06 -14.26
CA ALA A 406 -31.04 -9.64 -12.98
C ALA A 406 -32.04 -8.72 -12.26
N PRO A 407 -33.15 -9.25 -11.69
CA PRO A 407 -34.05 -8.46 -10.86
C PRO A 407 -33.36 -8.03 -9.56
N PRO A 408 -33.79 -6.90 -8.94
CA PRO A 408 -33.23 -6.44 -7.67
C PRO A 408 -33.46 -7.47 -6.56
N ILE A 409 -32.40 -7.78 -5.82
CA ILE A 409 -32.42 -8.72 -4.70
C ILE A 409 -33.02 -8.00 -3.46
N PRO A 410 -34.01 -8.58 -2.76
CA PRO A 410 -34.50 -8.02 -1.50
C PRO A 410 -33.40 -7.91 -0.45
N ASN A 411 -33.46 -6.87 0.38
CA ASN A 411 -32.50 -6.67 1.46
C ASN A 411 -32.71 -7.73 2.57
N VAL A 412 -31.92 -8.80 2.53
CA VAL A 412 -31.92 -9.88 3.53
C VAL A 412 -30.64 -9.76 4.36
N GLN A 413 -30.78 -9.71 5.69
CA GLN A 413 -29.63 -9.75 6.60
C GLN A 413 -28.80 -11.03 6.34
N PRO A 414 -27.47 -10.94 6.19
CA PRO A 414 -26.65 -12.11 5.98
C PRO A 414 -26.70 -13.02 7.22
N PRO A 415 -26.80 -14.35 7.04
CA PRO A 415 -26.70 -15.28 8.16
C PRO A 415 -25.31 -15.18 8.81
N PRO A 416 -25.18 -15.53 10.11
CA PRO A 416 -23.89 -15.54 10.78
C PRO A 416 -22.90 -16.45 10.06
N ALA A 417 -21.66 -15.99 9.89
CA ALA A 417 -20.62 -16.73 9.19
C ALA A 417 -20.44 -18.14 9.80
N PRO A 418 -20.39 -19.20 8.98
CA PRO A 418 -20.23 -20.57 9.49
C PRO A 418 -18.91 -20.70 10.25
N LYS A 419 -18.94 -21.42 11.37
CA LYS A 419 -17.71 -21.76 12.12
C LYS A 419 -16.78 -22.56 11.22
N ALA A 420 -15.47 -22.38 11.41
CA ALA A 420 -14.43 -23.05 10.63
C ALA A 420 -14.30 -24.55 11.01
N GLU A 421 -15.32 -25.35 10.67
CA GLU A 421 -15.36 -26.80 10.86
C GLU A 421 -14.49 -27.55 9.81
N GLY A 422 -13.85 -26.82 8.90
CA GLY A 422 -12.98 -27.34 7.83
C GLY A 422 -11.65 -27.97 8.27
N ARG A 423 -11.40 -28.15 9.58
CA ARG A 423 -10.19 -28.79 10.12
C ARG A 423 -10.19 -30.33 10.02
N GLY A 424 -11.20 -30.90 9.35
CA GLY A 424 -11.49 -32.33 9.23
C GLY A 424 -10.24 -33.20 9.28
N ASP A 425 -10.09 -33.91 10.40
CA ASP A 425 -8.83 -34.38 10.97
C ASP A 425 -7.69 -34.56 9.95
N LEU A 426 -6.76 -33.60 9.90
CA LEU A 426 -5.50 -33.76 9.17
C LEU A 426 -4.64 -34.83 9.87
N LYS A 427 -4.96 -36.10 9.60
CA LYS A 427 -4.28 -37.29 10.11
C LYS A 427 -2.96 -37.49 9.39
N PHE A 428 -1.98 -36.65 9.73
CA PHE A 428 -0.58 -37.03 9.59
C PHE A 428 -0.32 -38.26 10.48
N PRO A 429 0.58 -39.18 10.09
CA PRO A 429 1.02 -40.23 10.99
C PRO A 429 1.55 -39.61 12.29
N SER A 430 1.00 -40.04 13.42
CA SER A 430 1.14 -39.39 14.71
C SER A 430 2.61 -39.36 15.17
N GLY A 431 3.20 -38.16 15.28
CA GLY A 431 4.56 -37.94 15.79
C GLY A 431 5.46 -37.04 14.93
N SER A 432 5.01 -36.63 13.74
CA SER A 432 5.74 -35.70 12.87
C SER A 432 5.74 -34.26 13.43
N LYS A 433 6.75 -33.92 14.24
CA LYS A 433 6.99 -32.53 14.72
C LYS A 433 7.11 -31.48 13.59
N VAL A 434 7.34 -31.94 12.36
CA VAL A 434 7.41 -31.09 11.15
C VAL A 434 6.02 -30.65 10.70
N ALA A 435 5.02 -31.55 10.76
CA ALA A 435 3.64 -31.22 10.39
C ALA A 435 3.05 -30.17 11.35
N ASP A 436 3.23 -30.35 12.65
CA ASP A 436 2.76 -29.39 13.66
C ASP A 436 3.41 -28.01 13.49
N ARG A 437 4.72 -27.98 13.19
CA ARG A 437 5.46 -26.72 12.95
C ARG A 437 5.09 -26.02 11.65
N LEU A 438 4.64 -26.76 10.62
CA LEU A 438 4.24 -26.16 9.34
C LEU A 438 2.75 -25.79 9.32
N TYR A 439 1.87 -26.69 9.73
CA TYR A 439 0.42 -26.59 9.52
C TYR A 439 -0.41 -26.47 10.81
N GLY A 440 0.21 -26.59 12.00
CA GLY A 440 -0.45 -26.25 13.26
C GLY A 440 -0.85 -24.77 13.31
N PRO A 441 -1.60 -24.32 14.33
CA PRO A 441 -2.16 -22.96 14.40
C PRO A 441 -1.10 -21.86 14.20
N GLU A 442 0.04 -22.01 14.88
CA GLU A 442 1.18 -21.09 14.79
C GLU A 442 2.10 -21.35 13.58
N GLY A 443 1.89 -22.46 12.88
CA GLY A 443 2.73 -22.93 11.80
C GLY A 443 2.78 -21.96 10.62
N VAL A 444 3.92 -21.91 9.94
CA VAL A 444 4.17 -20.91 8.88
C VAL A 444 3.32 -21.10 7.62
N ALA A 445 2.70 -22.28 7.50
CA ALA A 445 1.81 -22.69 6.44
C ALA A 445 0.42 -23.11 6.98
N ALA A 446 0.01 -22.56 8.13
CA ALA A 446 -1.31 -22.80 8.73
C ALA A 446 -2.45 -22.42 7.77
N VAL A 447 -3.57 -23.15 7.81
CA VAL A 447 -4.74 -22.89 6.94
C VAL A 447 -5.40 -21.55 7.26
N GLU A 448 -5.26 -21.10 8.50
CA GLU A 448 -5.70 -19.81 9.03
C GLU A 448 -4.88 -18.61 8.47
N LYS A 449 -3.70 -18.86 7.89
CA LYS A 449 -2.82 -17.84 7.30
C LYS A 449 -2.99 -17.67 5.79
N LEU A 450 -3.91 -18.43 5.16
CA LEU A 450 -4.22 -18.25 3.74
C LEU A 450 -4.83 -16.86 3.51
N HIS A 451 -4.65 -16.29 2.33
CA HIS A 451 -5.23 -14.99 2.01
C HIS A 451 -6.62 -15.15 1.40
N ARG A 452 -7.63 -14.58 2.06
CA ARG A 452 -9.01 -14.53 1.55
C ARG A 452 -9.15 -13.66 0.31
N GLU A 453 -8.25 -12.70 0.14
CA GLU A 453 -8.21 -11.77 -0.97
C GLU A 453 -6.83 -11.77 -1.64
N ASN A 454 -6.75 -11.45 -2.93
CA ASN A 454 -5.48 -11.39 -3.65
C ASN A 454 -5.59 -10.55 -4.93
N THR A 455 -4.51 -9.90 -5.35
CA THR A 455 -4.47 -9.08 -6.56
C THR A 455 -3.75 -9.82 -7.68
N VAL A 456 -4.46 -10.06 -8.78
CA VAL A 456 -4.05 -11.00 -9.84
C VAL A 456 -4.01 -10.31 -11.20
N LYS A 457 -3.03 -10.64 -12.05
CA LYS A 457 -2.93 -10.04 -13.39
C LYS A 457 -3.83 -10.73 -14.41
N VAL A 458 -4.98 -10.13 -14.71
CA VAL A 458 -5.88 -10.55 -15.80
C VAL A 458 -5.62 -9.67 -17.03
N LYS A 459 -5.15 -10.28 -18.13
CA LYS A 459 -4.82 -9.58 -19.40
C LYS A 459 -3.92 -8.34 -19.19
N GLY A 460 -2.93 -8.47 -18.30
CA GLY A 460 -1.97 -7.42 -17.95
C GLY A 460 -2.47 -6.36 -16.95
N LYS A 461 -3.74 -6.41 -16.54
CA LYS A 461 -4.32 -5.52 -15.53
C LYS A 461 -4.40 -6.21 -14.18
N ASP A 462 -4.09 -5.48 -13.13
CA ASP A 462 -4.30 -5.94 -11.76
C ASP A 462 -5.81 -5.96 -11.45
N VAL A 463 -6.29 -7.12 -11.02
CA VAL A 463 -7.69 -7.39 -10.65
C VAL A 463 -7.66 -7.96 -9.24
N HIS A 464 -8.26 -7.25 -8.30
CA HIS A 464 -8.42 -7.73 -6.95
C HIS A 464 -9.55 -8.76 -6.90
N ILE A 465 -9.25 -9.96 -6.38
CA ILE A 465 -10.19 -11.05 -6.15
C ILE A 465 -10.42 -11.14 -4.65
N TYR A 466 -11.64 -10.89 -4.21
CA TYR A 466 -12.12 -11.22 -2.86
C TYR A 466 -12.96 -12.49 -2.93
N LEU A 467 -12.66 -13.47 -2.08
CA LEU A 467 -13.43 -14.71 -2.01
C LEU A 467 -14.63 -14.52 -1.06
N ASP A 468 -15.84 -14.85 -1.54
CA ASP A 468 -17.01 -14.99 -0.67
C ASP A 468 -16.83 -16.13 0.35
N ASP A 469 -17.75 -16.29 1.31
CA ASP A 469 -17.58 -17.26 2.40
C ASP A 469 -17.52 -18.72 1.90
N GLU A 470 -18.25 -19.05 0.82
CA GLU A 470 -18.24 -20.39 0.24
C GLU A 470 -16.92 -20.67 -0.51
N GLN A 471 -16.49 -19.73 -1.35
CA GLN A 471 -15.21 -19.75 -2.05
C GLN A 471 -14.03 -19.85 -1.09
N TRP A 472 -14.11 -19.12 0.02
CA TRP A 472 -13.09 -19.11 1.06
C TRP A 472 -13.03 -20.44 1.81
N ALA A 473 -14.16 -20.95 2.29
CA ALA A 473 -14.23 -22.28 2.92
C ALA A 473 -13.81 -23.40 1.95
N PHE A 474 -14.16 -23.29 0.67
CA PHE A 474 -13.73 -24.20 -0.37
C PHE A 474 -12.22 -24.18 -0.61
N LYS A 475 -11.59 -22.99 -0.60
CA LYS A 475 -10.14 -22.83 -0.68
C LYS A 475 -9.42 -23.48 0.50
N GLN A 476 -9.92 -23.28 1.73
CA GLN A 476 -9.40 -23.94 2.93
C GLN A 476 -9.51 -25.47 2.83
N ARG A 477 -10.67 -26.00 2.41
CA ARG A 477 -10.85 -27.44 2.13
C ARG A 477 -9.90 -27.96 1.05
N CYS A 478 -9.69 -27.21 -0.04
CA CYS A 478 -8.72 -27.55 -1.08
C CYS A 478 -7.28 -27.61 -0.55
N TYR A 479 -6.90 -26.66 0.29
CA TYR A 479 -5.58 -26.62 0.90
C TYR A 479 -5.35 -27.82 1.81
N ALA A 480 -6.26 -28.06 2.76
CA ALA A 480 -6.21 -29.21 3.66
C ALA A 480 -6.15 -30.55 2.89
N ALA A 481 -7.00 -30.73 1.86
CA ALA A 481 -6.99 -31.94 1.03
C ALA A 481 -5.74 -32.08 0.14
N CYS A 482 -5.08 -30.98 -0.26
CA CYS A 482 -3.78 -31.04 -0.92
C CYS A 482 -2.68 -31.46 0.07
N VAL A 483 -2.65 -30.86 1.27
CA VAL A 483 -1.67 -31.15 2.33
C VAL A 483 -1.79 -32.61 2.80
N ALA A 484 -3.00 -33.12 3.03
CA ALA A 484 -3.24 -34.51 3.43
C ALA A 484 -2.68 -35.55 2.42
N ARG A 485 -2.53 -35.18 1.14
CA ARG A 485 -1.95 -36.06 0.11
C ARG A 485 -0.43 -36.18 0.14
N LEU A 486 0.28 -35.39 0.95
CA LEU A 486 1.73 -35.52 1.11
C LEU A 486 2.14 -36.79 1.86
N GLY A 487 1.32 -37.25 2.82
CA GLY A 487 1.72 -38.32 3.74
C GLY A 487 3.04 -37.98 4.43
N ASP A 488 4.01 -38.89 4.31
CA ASP A 488 5.36 -38.72 4.87
C ASP A 488 6.28 -37.79 4.06
N GLN A 489 5.87 -37.36 2.85
CA GLN A 489 6.68 -36.49 1.99
C GLN A 489 6.56 -35.01 2.41
N LEU A 490 7.02 -34.71 3.63
CA LEU A 490 6.96 -33.37 4.22
C LEU A 490 8.35 -32.83 4.60
N TYR A 491 8.77 -31.77 3.91
CA TYR A 491 10.02 -31.07 4.14
C TYR A 491 9.80 -29.83 5.01
N GLY A 492 10.39 -29.83 6.20
CA GLY A 492 10.32 -28.71 7.16
C GLY A 492 11.14 -27.47 6.80
N GLY A 493 11.54 -27.30 5.54
CA GLY A 493 12.63 -26.41 5.11
C GLY A 493 14.02 -27.03 5.32
N VAL A 494 15.06 -26.29 4.92
CA VAL A 494 16.48 -26.68 5.04
C VAL A 494 17.21 -25.65 5.89
N SER A 495 18.13 -26.07 6.78
CA SER A 495 18.88 -25.10 7.59
C SER A 495 19.78 -24.22 6.70
N PRO A 496 19.98 -22.93 7.03
CA PRO A 496 20.82 -22.05 6.21
C PRO A 496 22.27 -22.55 6.04
N GLY A 497 22.80 -23.31 7.01
CA GLY A 497 24.15 -23.88 6.95
C GLY A 497 24.30 -25.09 6.02
N GLU A 498 23.21 -25.76 5.65
CA GLU A 498 23.20 -26.85 4.67
C GLU A 498 23.09 -26.35 3.21
N LEU A 499 22.87 -25.04 3.04
CA LEU A 499 22.66 -24.39 1.75
C LEU A 499 23.90 -23.59 1.31
N THR A 500 24.15 -23.57 0.00
CA THR A 500 25.07 -22.64 -0.66
C THR A 500 24.35 -21.87 -1.77
N ASN A 501 24.93 -20.74 -2.18
CA ASN A 501 24.37 -19.90 -3.23
C ASN A 501 24.61 -20.53 -4.61
N VAL A 502 23.59 -20.43 -5.46
CA VAL A 502 23.68 -20.59 -6.92
C VAL A 502 23.20 -19.27 -7.55
N SER A 503 23.44 -19.03 -8.85
CA SER A 503 23.20 -17.70 -9.45
C SER A 503 21.75 -17.18 -9.41
N SER A 504 20.79 -17.99 -8.98
CA SER A 504 19.36 -17.64 -8.86
C SER A 504 18.72 -18.06 -7.53
N GLY A 505 19.50 -18.25 -6.46
CA GLY A 505 18.98 -18.66 -5.17
C GLY A 505 19.97 -19.51 -4.37
N LYS A 506 19.46 -20.50 -3.64
CA LYS A 506 20.28 -21.42 -2.83
C LYS A 506 19.97 -22.87 -3.15
N MET A 507 20.90 -23.79 -2.93
CA MET A 507 20.66 -25.24 -2.99
C MET A 507 21.48 -25.94 -1.91
N ARG A 508 21.13 -27.19 -1.57
CA ARG A 508 21.99 -28.02 -0.71
C ARG A 508 23.38 -28.15 -1.31
N HIS A 509 24.44 -28.08 -0.50
CA HIS A 509 25.85 -28.10 -0.94
C HIS A 509 26.16 -29.13 -2.03
N LYS A 510 25.75 -30.39 -1.84
CA LYS A 510 25.96 -31.48 -2.81
C LYS A 510 25.22 -31.26 -4.14
N ALA A 511 23.99 -30.77 -4.09
CA ALA A 511 23.18 -30.49 -5.27
C ALA A 511 23.73 -29.30 -6.07
N ALA A 512 24.18 -28.24 -5.40
CA ALA A 512 24.82 -27.09 -6.03
C ALA A 512 26.09 -27.48 -6.80
N SER A 513 27.01 -28.21 -6.16
CA SER A 513 28.26 -28.68 -6.78
C SER A 513 28.02 -29.53 -8.03
N GLN A 514 27.00 -30.41 -7.99
CA GLN A 514 26.63 -31.23 -9.15
C GLN A 514 25.92 -30.41 -10.24
N LEU A 515 25.14 -29.38 -9.88
CA LEU A 515 24.53 -28.45 -10.84
C LEU A 515 25.58 -27.64 -11.59
N ASP A 516 26.58 -27.09 -10.89
CA ASP A 516 27.68 -26.35 -11.52
C ASP A 516 28.47 -27.25 -12.49
N THR A 517 28.72 -28.51 -12.08
CA THR A 517 29.37 -29.51 -12.93
C THR A 517 28.52 -29.84 -14.17
N MET A 518 27.20 -30.00 -14.02
CA MET A 518 26.27 -30.24 -15.13
C MET A 518 26.23 -29.09 -16.14
N ILE A 519 26.19 -27.84 -15.66
CA ILE A 519 26.17 -26.64 -16.52
C ILE A 519 27.52 -26.43 -17.21
N ALA A 520 28.64 -26.66 -16.52
CA ALA A 520 29.97 -26.60 -17.12
C ALA A 520 30.13 -27.68 -18.21
N ALA A 521 29.69 -28.91 -17.94
CA ALA A 521 29.72 -30.00 -18.92
C ALA A 521 28.84 -29.73 -20.14
N PHE A 522 27.67 -29.10 -19.97
CA PHE A 522 26.85 -28.65 -21.10
C PHE A 522 27.57 -27.60 -21.95
N ARG A 523 28.15 -26.58 -21.30
CA ARG A 523 28.85 -25.48 -21.98
C ARG A 523 30.05 -25.93 -22.79
N ASN A 524 30.72 -27.00 -22.32
CA ASN A 524 31.87 -27.64 -22.93
C ASN A 524 31.52 -28.75 -23.94
N ASP A 525 30.24 -29.06 -24.19
CA ASP A 525 29.89 -30.03 -25.24
C ASP A 525 30.21 -29.44 -26.62
N PRO A 526 31.05 -30.09 -27.45
CA PRO A 526 31.46 -29.56 -28.74
C PRO A 526 30.32 -29.45 -29.76
N ASN A 527 29.16 -30.06 -29.50
CA ASN A 527 27.98 -30.00 -30.36
C ASN A 527 26.96 -28.94 -29.88
N ARG A 528 27.23 -28.21 -28.80
CA ARG A 528 26.32 -27.17 -28.29
C ARG A 528 26.23 -26.00 -29.28
N PRO A 529 25.02 -25.62 -29.73
CA PRO A 529 24.83 -24.41 -30.53
C PRO A 529 25.33 -23.16 -29.78
N PRO A 530 26.05 -22.24 -30.43
CA PRO A 530 26.64 -21.06 -29.75
C PRO A 530 25.59 -20.09 -29.20
N ASP A 531 24.37 -20.16 -29.69
CA ASP A 531 23.20 -19.37 -29.29
C ASP A 531 22.34 -20.04 -28.21
N GLU A 532 22.70 -21.25 -27.76
CA GLU A 532 22.10 -21.96 -26.63
C GLU A 532 22.99 -21.97 -25.37
N ASP A 533 22.39 -21.75 -24.20
CA ASP A 533 23.06 -21.75 -22.88
C ASP A 533 22.06 -22.13 -21.77
N LEU A 534 22.57 -22.58 -20.61
CA LEU A 534 21.79 -22.90 -19.42
C LEU A 534 22.25 -22.05 -18.23
N LYS A 535 21.30 -21.65 -17.37
CA LYS A 535 21.60 -21.10 -16.05
C LYS A 535 20.54 -21.45 -15.01
N PRO A 536 20.87 -21.41 -13.70
CA PRO A 536 19.89 -21.47 -12.63
C PRO A 536 18.75 -20.44 -12.82
N GLY A 537 17.51 -20.87 -12.60
CA GLY A 537 16.29 -20.08 -12.73
C GLY A 537 15.53 -19.87 -11.42
N SER A 538 15.25 -20.96 -10.69
CA SER A 538 14.60 -20.98 -9.36
C SER A 538 15.08 -22.20 -8.57
N ALA A 539 15.46 -22.03 -7.31
CA ALA A 539 16.19 -23.04 -6.51
C ALA A 539 15.45 -23.34 -5.18
N TYR A 540 16.16 -23.48 -4.06
CA TYR A 540 15.55 -23.61 -2.72
C TYR A 540 14.53 -22.50 -2.47
N ARG A 541 13.35 -22.89 -1.97
CA ARG A 541 12.29 -22.00 -1.52
C ARG A 541 11.89 -22.43 -0.11
N PRO A 542 11.94 -21.55 0.90
CA PRO A 542 11.49 -21.92 2.24
C PRO A 542 9.97 -22.16 2.24
N PRO A 543 9.42 -22.96 3.17
CA PRO A 543 7.99 -23.30 3.21
C PRO A 543 7.05 -22.07 3.19
N GLU A 544 7.47 -20.96 3.78
CA GLU A 544 6.83 -19.64 3.77
C GLU A 544 6.62 -19.10 2.34
N GLU A 545 7.66 -19.18 1.50
CA GLU A 545 7.60 -18.74 0.11
C GLU A 545 6.75 -19.71 -0.71
N ASP A 546 6.92 -21.01 -0.47
CA ASP A 546 6.14 -22.05 -1.15
C ASP A 546 4.64 -21.97 -0.80
N PHE A 547 4.30 -21.53 0.42
CA PHE A 547 2.96 -21.17 0.89
C PHE A 547 2.38 -20.00 0.12
N ASN A 548 3.05 -18.85 0.12
CA ASN A 548 2.61 -17.67 -0.63
C ASN A 548 2.40 -17.99 -2.12
N LEU A 549 3.29 -18.79 -2.72
CA LEU A 549 3.17 -19.24 -4.12
C LEU A 549 2.01 -20.23 -4.36
N TRP A 550 1.67 -21.08 -3.39
CA TRP A 550 0.49 -21.96 -3.49
C TRP A 550 -0.79 -21.13 -3.41
N ASP A 551 -0.82 -20.22 -2.44
CA ASP A 551 -1.96 -19.39 -2.08
C ASP A 551 -2.33 -18.36 -3.17
N MET A 552 -1.33 -17.64 -3.69
CA MET A 552 -1.47 -16.85 -4.93
C MET A 552 -1.86 -17.74 -6.11
N GLY A 553 -1.23 -18.91 -6.25
CA GLY A 553 -1.54 -19.85 -7.33
C GLY A 553 -3.02 -20.24 -7.37
N PHE A 554 -3.63 -20.47 -6.21
CA PHE A 554 -5.06 -20.78 -6.08
C PHE A 554 -5.93 -19.70 -6.72
N ASN A 555 -5.79 -18.44 -6.28
CA ASN A 555 -6.62 -17.33 -6.75
C ASN A 555 -6.30 -16.98 -8.23
N ASN A 556 -5.02 -16.98 -8.60
CA ASN A 556 -4.56 -16.45 -9.88
C ASN A 556 -4.76 -17.43 -11.05
N ILE A 557 -4.70 -18.75 -10.79
CA ILE A 557 -4.61 -19.78 -11.84
C ILE A 557 -5.72 -20.83 -11.73
N TYR A 558 -6.04 -21.29 -10.52
CA TYR A 558 -6.89 -22.47 -10.33
C TYR A 558 -8.36 -22.13 -10.13
N LEU A 559 -8.68 -21.08 -9.37
CA LEU A 559 -10.05 -20.68 -9.03
C LEU A 559 -10.96 -20.60 -10.26
N TRP A 560 -10.56 -19.86 -11.30
CA TRP A 560 -11.33 -19.71 -12.53
C TRP A 560 -11.54 -21.03 -13.28
N LYS A 561 -10.51 -21.89 -13.33
CA LYS A 561 -10.60 -23.23 -13.94
C LYS A 561 -11.53 -24.15 -13.16
N ILE A 562 -11.57 -24.00 -11.83
CA ILE A 562 -12.46 -24.75 -10.95
C ILE A 562 -13.90 -24.27 -11.16
N ILE A 563 -14.15 -22.97 -11.16
CA ILE A 563 -15.47 -22.36 -11.43
C ILE A 563 -16.01 -22.81 -12.80
N ASP A 564 -15.22 -22.71 -13.87
CA ASP A 564 -15.64 -23.09 -15.22
C ASP A 564 -15.90 -24.59 -15.35
N TRP A 565 -15.17 -25.43 -14.60
CA TRP A 565 -15.46 -26.85 -14.51
C TRP A 565 -16.72 -27.14 -13.69
N ALA A 566 -16.89 -26.47 -12.55
CA ALA A 566 -18.03 -26.60 -11.65
C ALA A 566 -19.35 -26.24 -12.33
N LYS A 567 -19.41 -25.10 -13.04
CA LYS A 567 -20.57 -24.69 -13.86
C LYS A 567 -21.02 -25.77 -14.84
N LYS A 568 -20.08 -26.52 -15.43
CA LYS A 568 -20.36 -27.57 -16.42
C LYS A 568 -20.68 -28.94 -15.80
N ASN A 569 -20.13 -29.26 -14.63
CA ASN A 569 -20.12 -30.62 -14.08
C ASN A 569 -20.86 -30.76 -12.74
N SER A 570 -21.14 -29.66 -12.04
CA SER A 570 -21.77 -29.58 -10.71
C SER A 570 -22.50 -28.24 -10.50
N PRO A 571 -23.37 -27.79 -11.43
CA PRO A 571 -23.98 -26.45 -11.35
C PRO A 571 -24.86 -26.22 -10.12
N LYS A 572 -25.41 -27.28 -9.51
CA LYS A 572 -26.19 -27.22 -8.26
C LYS A 572 -25.34 -27.25 -6.98
N ASP A 573 -24.05 -27.51 -7.12
CA ASP A 573 -23.12 -27.71 -6.01
C ASP A 573 -21.69 -27.33 -6.46
N PRO A 574 -21.42 -26.03 -6.68
CA PRO A 574 -20.17 -25.57 -7.27
C PRO A 574 -18.96 -25.71 -6.32
N TRP A 575 -19.18 -26.03 -5.04
CA TRP A 575 -18.15 -26.11 -4.00
C TRP A 575 -18.15 -27.45 -3.23
N GLY A 576 -18.93 -28.44 -3.67
CA GLY A 576 -19.00 -29.76 -3.05
C GLY A 576 -17.82 -30.67 -3.36
N ASP A 577 -17.87 -31.88 -2.80
CA ASP A 577 -16.76 -32.84 -2.81
C ASP A 577 -16.33 -33.26 -4.23
N LYS A 578 -17.28 -33.29 -5.18
CA LYS A 578 -16.99 -33.56 -6.60
C LYS A 578 -16.09 -32.47 -7.21
N VAL A 579 -16.32 -31.21 -6.87
CA VAL A 579 -15.50 -30.07 -7.32
C VAL A 579 -14.19 -30.01 -6.54
N LEU A 580 -14.22 -30.26 -5.22
CA LEU A 580 -13.02 -30.35 -4.37
C LEU A 580 -12.03 -31.39 -4.90
N LYS A 581 -12.49 -32.60 -5.22
CA LYS A 581 -11.66 -33.66 -5.81
C LYS A 581 -11.01 -33.21 -7.12
N LYS A 582 -11.73 -32.45 -7.95
CA LYS A 582 -11.18 -31.92 -9.21
C LYS A 582 -10.18 -30.78 -8.98
N ALA A 583 -10.45 -29.88 -8.03
CA ALA A 583 -9.54 -28.81 -7.65
C ALA A 583 -8.20 -29.38 -7.13
N VAL A 584 -8.26 -30.34 -6.21
CA VAL A 584 -7.09 -31.05 -5.64
C VAL A 584 -6.30 -31.80 -6.72
N GLN A 585 -6.96 -32.34 -7.75
CA GLN A 585 -6.29 -32.89 -8.93
C GLN A 585 -5.57 -31.77 -9.73
N LEU A 586 -6.29 -30.72 -10.14
CA LEU A 586 -5.77 -29.65 -11.00
C LEU A 586 -4.58 -28.89 -10.38
N ILE A 587 -4.64 -28.66 -9.06
CA ILE A 587 -3.56 -28.01 -8.31
C ILE A 587 -2.37 -28.96 -8.18
N GLY A 588 -2.60 -30.19 -7.70
CA GLY A 588 -1.55 -31.19 -7.47
C GLY A 588 -0.85 -31.68 -8.74
N GLU A 589 -1.40 -31.43 -9.92
CA GLU A 589 -0.74 -31.70 -11.20
C GLU A 589 0.42 -30.74 -11.53
N ARG A 590 0.46 -29.56 -10.88
CA ARG A 590 1.34 -28.42 -11.22
C ARG A 590 2.01 -27.73 -10.03
N LYS A 591 1.47 -27.84 -8.82
CA LYS A 591 2.00 -27.16 -7.62
C LYS A 591 1.81 -28.07 -6.40
N ALA A 592 2.93 -28.53 -5.84
CA ALA A 592 2.93 -29.17 -4.55
C ALA A 592 2.46 -28.19 -3.45
N PRO A 593 1.73 -28.67 -2.42
CA PRO A 593 1.47 -27.87 -1.23
C PRO A 593 2.79 -27.53 -0.50
N PRO A 594 2.78 -26.54 0.39
CA PRO A 594 3.99 -25.98 1.00
C PRO A 594 4.71 -27.02 1.86
N GLY A 595 6.04 -27.10 1.78
CA GLY A 595 6.80 -28.20 2.38
C GLY A 595 6.73 -29.53 1.60
N GLY A 596 5.85 -29.69 0.62
CA GLY A 596 5.80 -30.88 -0.25
C GLY A 596 6.72 -30.82 -1.48
N SER A 597 7.28 -29.65 -1.80
CA SER A 597 8.12 -29.44 -2.98
C SER A 597 9.57 -29.84 -2.75
N ASN A 598 10.24 -30.41 -3.75
CA ASN A 598 11.69 -30.61 -3.72
C ASN A 598 12.48 -29.28 -3.72
N HIS A 599 11.83 -28.14 -4.05
CA HIS A 599 12.37 -26.81 -3.76
C HIS A 599 12.39 -26.52 -2.24
N SER A 600 11.36 -26.91 -1.49
CA SER A 600 11.36 -26.88 -0.02
C SER A 600 12.40 -27.81 0.62
N ASN A 601 12.87 -28.84 -0.11
CA ASN A 601 14.01 -29.67 0.30
C ASN A 601 15.37 -29.17 -0.23
N GLY A 602 15.42 -28.09 -1.03
CA GLY A 602 16.66 -27.53 -1.58
C GLY A 602 17.42 -28.47 -2.53
N THR A 603 16.73 -29.46 -3.11
CA THR A 603 17.28 -30.42 -4.07
C THR A 603 16.80 -30.20 -5.50
N ALA A 604 15.70 -29.49 -5.72
CA ALA A 604 15.22 -29.12 -7.05
C ALA A 604 15.83 -27.81 -7.58
N ILE A 605 16.01 -27.75 -8.90
CA ILE A 605 16.33 -26.55 -9.65
C ILE A 605 15.43 -26.46 -10.89
N ASP A 606 14.80 -25.29 -11.07
CA ASP A 606 14.30 -24.88 -12.37
C ASP A 606 15.42 -24.15 -13.11
N LEU A 607 15.74 -24.58 -14.32
CA LEU A 607 16.71 -23.94 -15.20
C LEU A 607 16.04 -22.86 -16.07
N LYS A 608 16.86 -21.92 -16.57
CA LYS A 608 16.53 -21.00 -17.67
C LYS A 608 17.37 -21.39 -18.88
N LEU A 609 16.73 -21.39 -20.04
CA LEU A 609 17.31 -21.77 -21.33
C LEU A 609 17.54 -20.53 -22.17
N LYS A 610 18.73 -20.34 -22.73
CA LYS A 610 18.91 -19.47 -23.89
C LYS A 610 18.63 -20.33 -25.12
N TYR A 611 17.72 -19.91 -25.99
CA TYR A 611 17.38 -20.60 -27.24
C TYR A 611 17.18 -19.57 -28.35
N LYS A 612 17.86 -19.76 -29.48
CA LYS A 612 17.88 -18.79 -30.59
C LYS A 612 18.24 -17.38 -30.09
N GLY A 613 19.31 -17.30 -29.30
CA GLY A 613 19.82 -16.07 -28.70
C GLY A 613 19.01 -15.55 -27.50
N THR A 614 17.76 -16.00 -27.29
CA THR A 614 16.80 -15.41 -26.34
C THR A 614 16.66 -16.26 -25.08
N TRP A 615 16.68 -15.64 -23.89
CA TRP A 615 16.40 -16.34 -22.64
C TRP A 615 14.91 -16.66 -22.47
N ARG A 616 14.63 -17.92 -22.15
CA ARG A 616 13.33 -18.55 -21.90
C ARG A 616 13.22 -18.91 -20.41
N GLY A 617 11.99 -18.83 -19.90
CA GLY A 617 11.70 -19.05 -18.48
C GLY A 617 11.36 -20.49 -18.15
N ASN A 618 11.05 -20.69 -16.86
CA ASN A 618 10.38 -21.86 -16.31
C ASN A 618 8.84 -21.67 -16.41
N LYS A 619 8.33 -21.61 -17.65
CA LYS A 619 6.89 -21.43 -17.92
C LYS A 619 6.42 -22.38 -19.02
N TYR A 620 5.18 -22.87 -18.88
CA TYR A 620 4.56 -23.81 -19.82
C TYR A 620 4.53 -23.29 -21.27
N ASP A 621 4.37 -21.97 -21.49
CA ASP A 621 4.38 -21.40 -22.85
C ASP A 621 5.75 -21.52 -23.56
N ASP A 622 6.84 -21.68 -22.81
CA ASP A 622 8.18 -21.91 -23.39
C ASP A 622 8.48 -23.42 -23.58
N GLN A 623 7.58 -24.33 -23.20
CA GLN A 623 7.84 -25.79 -23.22
C GLN A 623 8.21 -26.31 -24.61
N ALA A 624 7.51 -25.88 -25.67
CA ALA A 624 7.85 -26.27 -27.05
C ALA A 624 9.24 -25.76 -27.49
N ALA A 625 9.70 -24.62 -26.96
CA ALA A 625 11.05 -24.11 -27.21
C ALA A 625 12.12 -24.92 -26.46
N TRP A 626 11.82 -25.35 -25.23
CA TRP A 626 12.64 -26.32 -24.49
C TRP A 626 12.73 -27.64 -25.27
N GLU A 627 11.63 -28.26 -25.64
CA GLU A 627 11.57 -29.55 -26.35
C GLU A 627 12.30 -29.51 -27.71
N ALA A 628 12.25 -28.38 -28.41
CA ALA A 628 12.99 -28.17 -29.65
C ALA A 628 14.51 -28.01 -29.45
N SER A 629 14.96 -27.44 -28.33
CA SER A 629 16.37 -27.08 -28.08
C SER A 629 17.33 -28.27 -28.07
N TYR A 630 18.61 -28.00 -28.36
CA TYR A 630 19.69 -28.95 -28.13
C TYR A 630 19.90 -29.18 -26.62
N ALA A 631 19.85 -28.12 -25.82
CA ALA A 631 20.08 -28.13 -24.38
C ALA A 631 19.17 -29.13 -23.63
N TYR A 632 17.87 -29.15 -23.93
CA TYR A 632 16.95 -30.09 -23.29
C TYR A 632 17.24 -31.54 -23.67
N LYS A 633 17.52 -31.82 -24.95
CA LYS A 633 17.88 -33.16 -25.44
C LYS A 633 19.18 -33.65 -24.81
N TRP A 634 20.16 -32.75 -24.64
CA TRP A 634 21.39 -33.01 -23.90
C TRP A 634 21.11 -33.34 -22.44
N LEU A 635 20.31 -32.50 -21.75
CA LEU A 635 19.95 -32.70 -20.34
C LEU A 635 19.22 -34.04 -20.13
N LEU A 636 18.25 -34.40 -20.98
CA LEU A 636 17.57 -35.69 -20.89
C LEU A 636 18.53 -36.88 -20.98
N LYS A 637 19.58 -36.79 -21.81
CA LYS A 637 20.61 -37.82 -21.96
C LYS A 637 21.61 -37.84 -20.79
N ARG A 638 21.97 -36.67 -20.24
CA ARG A 638 23.16 -36.47 -19.38
C ARG A 638 22.87 -36.08 -17.93
N CYS A 639 21.67 -35.60 -17.57
CA CYS A 639 21.39 -35.12 -16.21
C CYS A 639 21.65 -36.17 -15.12
N LYS A 640 21.36 -37.45 -15.41
CA LYS A 640 21.65 -38.60 -14.53
C LYS A 640 23.13 -38.76 -14.20
N ASP A 641 24.03 -38.34 -15.09
CA ASP A 641 25.49 -38.45 -14.91
C ASP A 641 25.98 -37.44 -13.85
N PHE A 642 25.15 -36.44 -13.54
CA PHE A 642 25.31 -35.46 -12.45
C PHE A 642 24.29 -35.70 -11.31
N GLN A 643 23.73 -36.91 -11.21
CA GLN A 643 22.76 -37.30 -10.18
C GLN A 643 21.44 -36.49 -10.19
N PHE A 644 21.11 -35.84 -11.32
CA PHE A 644 19.82 -35.17 -11.52
C PHE A 644 18.83 -36.05 -12.28
N LYS A 645 17.54 -35.87 -11.99
CA LYS A 645 16.42 -36.45 -12.73
C LYS A 645 15.45 -35.34 -13.15
N ASN A 646 15.14 -35.24 -14.44
CA ASN A 646 14.09 -34.33 -14.91
C ASN A 646 12.71 -34.74 -14.37
N TYR A 647 11.88 -33.74 -14.01
CA TYR A 647 10.46 -33.94 -13.83
C TYR A 647 9.76 -33.86 -15.19
N SER A 648 9.24 -34.98 -15.68
CA SER A 648 8.81 -35.15 -17.09
C SER A 648 7.64 -34.29 -17.55
N LYS A 649 6.99 -33.52 -16.66
CA LYS A 649 5.97 -32.53 -17.04
C LYS A 649 6.53 -31.13 -17.26
N GLU A 650 7.75 -30.87 -16.82
CA GLU A 650 8.38 -29.54 -16.80
C GLU A 650 9.83 -29.63 -17.28
N CYS A 651 10.07 -29.25 -18.54
CA CYS A 651 11.37 -29.42 -19.20
C CYS A 651 12.52 -28.65 -18.53
N TRP A 652 12.21 -27.64 -17.71
CA TRP A 652 13.17 -26.86 -16.94
C TRP A 652 13.51 -27.47 -15.57
N HIS A 653 12.72 -28.40 -15.05
CA HIS A 653 12.76 -28.82 -13.65
C HIS A 653 13.60 -30.10 -13.45
N TYR A 654 14.60 -30.03 -12.58
CA TYR A 654 15.53 -31.12 -12.30
C TYR A 654 15.71 -31.34 -10.80
N ASP A 655 15.45 -32.56 -10.35
CA ASP A 655 15.64 -33.01 -8.98
C ASP A 655 17.03 -33.64 -8.79
N TYR A 656 17.82 -33.16 -7.85
CA TYR A 656 18.98 -33.89 -7.34
C TYR A 656 18.53 -35.13 -6.55
N LYS A 657 19.00 -36.32 -6.94
CA LYS A 657 18.67 -37.61 -6.29
C LYS A 657 19.79 -38.18 -5.42
N GLY A 658 20.99 -37.61 -5.50
CA GLY A 658 22.17 -38.15 -4.82
C GLY A 658 22.82 -39.31 -5.56
N PRO A 659 23.92 -39.87 -5.03
CA PRO A 659 24.42 -41.15 -5.50
C PRO A 659 23.37 -42.24 -5.27
N HIS A 660 23.07 -43.00 -6.32
CA HIS A 660 22.23 -44.19 -6.29
C HIS A 660 23.03 -45.43 -5.89
#